data_AF-A0A928BL87-F1
#
_entry.id   AF-A0A928BL87-F1
#
_cell.length_a   1.000
_cell.length_b   1.000
_cell.length_c   1.000
_cell.angle_alpha   90.00
_cell.angle_beta   90.00
_cell.angle_gamma   90.00
#
_symmetry.space_group_name_H-M   'P 1'
#
loop_
_entity.id
_entity.type
_entity.pdbx_description
1 polymer ?
#
loop_
_entity_poly.entity_id
_entity_poly.type
_entity_poly.pdbx_seq_one_letter_code
_entity_poly.pdbx_strand_id
1 'polypeptide(L)'
;MKKFAITLILVSIVSLFNVLGVTTDDKTIKKAQFYIEEPVYGARPSTKVVVVQNDSLQVSGVKWTGKFDSKGCFVAKQKYSVSFNVTFRDGIDAVFPTNYSFVEFYLNKHKISAALRLEQGKKILVGSSYTVALPDNVVDITKVYTPEQADEIYPPLYAQKNGGDLIINEDLMRELNMLKSRYAPIDQVLDKPELRFSSAQRVLIDYPADQLNMSYSGAAMFSHPNAKEFWLSPEMDVNKFFLAFLGAKGNKEPHFAYGSEGATTWDFTLYVSDKTMPNGIEHADNKFVSRKLLKFRTLLYSGDVYEAFERAGKGEQVGREWCPGHEYTLKLMAPDRQVNNKTCIKTRWYYYSCRYCGKCEYNDKHIFATNELGETATDMSHIHSHVWARIIDPSHYVGENEHGDPVFVNTCINCGCDFRQFERYDAYMTAERYNYMYGANSEVSYEVMAEQRRKAWDSHGIHHMLKATVEKPHPNSFAVKKEKMVSAKIDSWAINHVQYASQNDLVDLVLLGDDYTRPITARQFCSVAVRMIEKITKLEIPVNSFGRNRKSDDVYVQKAFAASVLDNSTDFDPSATITREQMAAYLYRALMYAREHSNMRFTQYESRLADYDDADMISAWAVEPMAFMNALGLVKAKTKTTIAPKDICSIQEVVQVAYHSLSAGDIGWYQCFKAGGMYPFYRNHGPITQTSYAVGDRVWVTAKDEKGWLSVIDPYNGLDTQVPIGDFRPIRVLKEDDAQLYQQCVL
;
A
#
# COMPACT_ATOMS: atom_id res chain seq x y z
N MET A 1 30.94 -22.61 5.44
CA MET A 1 32.35 -22.40 5.03
C MET A 1 32.39 -21.44 3.87
N LYS A 2 33.19 -20.38 3.99
CA LYS A 2 33.56 -19.46 2.90
C LYS A 2 34.17 -20.24 1.74
N LYS A 3 33.82 -19.87 0.50
CA LYS A 3 34.69 -19.28 -0.54
C LYS A 3 33.87 -19.19 -1.84
N PHE A 4 33.57 -17.98 -2.31
CA PHE A 4 34.34 -17.26 -3.34
C PHE A 4 34.56 -18.14 -4.59
N ALA A 5 34.29 -17.74 -5.82
CA ALA A 5 33.83 -16.51 -6.44
C ALA A 5 33.86 -16.77 -7.96
N ILE A 6 33.06 -16.02 -8.71
CA ILE A 6 33.41 -15.49 -10.04
C ILE A 6 33.49 -16.49 -11.23
N THR A 7 32.78 -16.06 -12.27
CA THR A 7 32.94 -16.33 -13.72
C THR A 7 32.01 -17.35 -14.35
N LEU A 8 30.97 -16.77 -14.96
CA LEU A 8 30.36 -17.14 -16.24
C LEU A 8 31.16 -18.17 -17.05
N ILE A 9 30.54 -19.34 -17.24
CA ILE A 9 30.75 -20.15 -18.44
C ILE A 9 29.73 -19.70 -19.47
N LEU A 10 30.24 -19.09 -20.53
CA LEU A 10 29.61 -18.91 -21.84
C LEU A 10 29.37 -20.29 -22.47
N VAL A 11 28.13 -20.58 -22.87
CA VAL A 11 27.79 -21.57 -23.91
C VAL A 11 26.50 -21.05 -24.56
N SER A 12 26.31 -20.91 -25.87
CA SER A 12 27.11 -21.04 -27.09
C SER A 12 26.19 -20.63 -28.25
N ILE A 13 26.78 -20.58 -29.45
CA ILE A 13 26.15 -20.69 -30.78
C ILE A 13 25.78 -19.34 -31.39
N VAL A 14 26.58 -18.86 -32.35
CA VAL A 14 26.24 -18.95 -33.78
C VAL A 14 27.53 -18.98 -34.62
N SER A 15 27.54 -19.91 -35.57
CA SER A 15 28.62 -20.31 -36.46
C SER A 15 28.87 -19.33 -37.62
N LEU A 16 30.17 -19.15 -37.90
CA LEU A 16 30.88 -18.83 -39.16
C LEU A 16 30.12 -18.44 -40.44
N PHE A 17 30.63 -17.38 -41.10
CA PHE A 17 31.14 -17.44 -42.48
C PHE A 17 32.34 -16.48 -42.65
N ASN A 18 33.45 -16.99 -43.20
CA ASN A 18 34.65 -16.25 -43.62
C ASN A 18 34.54 -15.85 -45.11
N VAL A 19 34.98 -14.65 -45.49
CA VAL A 19 35.51 -14.33 -46.82
C VAL A 19 36.74 -13.42 -46.67
N LEU A 20 37.72 -13.68 -47.53
CA LEU A 20 39.11 -13.22 -47.65
C LEU A 20 39.33 -11.69 -47.65
N GLY A 21 40.55 -11.31 -47.28
CA GLY A 21 40.99 -9.93 -47.05
C GLY A 21 41.25 -9.07 -48.28
N VAL A 22 41.09 -7.77 -48.05
CA VAL A 22 41.66 -6.64 -48.81
C VAL A 22 42.09 -5.62 -47.76
N THR A 23 43.40 -5.36 -47.67
CA THR A 23 43.97 -4.21 -46.95
C THR A 23 43.83 -2.96 -47.81
N THR A 24 42.96 -2.03 -47.42
CA THR A 24 42.92 -0.65 -47.93
C THR A 24 42.46 0.29 -46.79
N ASP A 25 43.35 1.21 -46.40
CA ASP A 25 43.18 2.37 -45.50
C ASP A 25 42.36 2.20 -44.19
N ASP A 26 43.07 1.94 -43.09
CA ASP A 26 42.62 1.80 -41.69
C ASP A 26 41.91 3.03 -41.07
N LYS A 27 41.60 4.09 -41.85
CA LYS A 27 40.98 5.33 -41.36
C LYS A 27 39.49 5.47 -41.65
N THR A 28 38.85 4.44 -42.21
CA THR A 28 37.43 4.48 -42.58
C THR A 28 36.56 3.79 -41.53
N ILE A 29 35.80 4.56 -40.75
CA ILE A 29 34.88 4.00 -39.74
C ILE A 29 33.59 3.52 -40.42
N LYS A 30 33.43 2.20 -40.55
CA LYS A 30 32.23 1.58 -41.14
C LYS A 30 31.04 1.48 -40.17
N LYS A 31 31.30 1.43 -38.86
CA LYS A 31 30.28 1.36 -37.80
C LYS A 31 30.84 1.92 -36.49
N ALA A 32 30.03 2.68 -35.76
CA ALA A 32 30.33 3.14 -34.40
C ALA A 32 29.04 3.07 -33.55
N GLN A 33 29.17 2.74 -32.27
CA GLN A 33 28.06 2.66 -31.33
C GLN A 33 28.34 3.55 -30.12
N PHE A 34 27.36 4.37 -29.74
CA PHE A 34 27.44 5.31 -28.63
C PHE A 34 26.33 5.04 -27.63
N TYR A 35 26.63 5.23 -26.35
CA TYR A 35 25.70 5.14 -25.23
C TYR A 35 25.72 6.42 -24.41
N ILE A 36 24.54 6.93 -24.08
CA ILE A 36 24.33 8.06 -23.18
C ILE A 36 23.17 7.74 -22.24
N GLU A 37 23.26 8.19 -20.99
CA GLU A 37 22.15 8.08 -20.03
C GLU A 37 20.92 8.86 -20.54
N GLU A 38 19.75 8.25 -20.42
CA GLU A 38 18.49 8.85 -20.84
C GLU A 38 18.11 10.04 -19.95
N PRO A 39 17.37 11.03 -20.48
CA PRO A 39 16.96 12.17 -19.68
C PRO A 39 15.83 11.76 -18.74
N VAL A 40 16.12 11.73 -17.43
CA VAL A 40 15.17 11.37 -16.37
C VAL A 40 14.62 12.65 -15.73
N TYR A 41 13.30 12.70 -15.53
CA TYR A 41 12.65 13.83 -14.83
C TYR A 41 13.33 14.12 -13.48
N GLY A 42 13.63 15.39 -13.21
CA GLY A 42 14.29 15.83 -11.98
C GLY A 42 15.78 15.51 -11.88
N ALA A 43 16.35 14.75 -12.82
CA ALA A 43 17.78 14.50 -12.91
C ALA A 43 18.50 15.59 -13.73
N ARG A 44 19.80 15.76 -13.46
CA ARG A 44 20.66 16.63 -14.26
C ARG A 44 21.10 15.92 -15.54
N PRO A 45 21.29 16.66 -16.65
CA PRO A 45 21.77 16.09 -17.90
C PRO A 45 23.14 15.43 -17.76
N SER A 46 23.27 14.23 -18.32
CA SER A 46 24.57 13.57 -18.39
C SER A 46 25.51 14.35 -19.29
N THR A 47 26.75 14.52 -18.84
CA THR A 47 27.82 15.22 -19.56
C THR A 47 28.78 14.25 -20.26
N LYS A 48 28.50 12.94 -20.20
CA LYS A 48 29.37 11.88 -20.71
C LYS A 48 28.63 10.99 -21.69
N VAL A 49 29.34 10.55 -22.73
CA VAL A 49 28.89 9.55 -23.71
C VAL A 49 29.96 8.47 -23.75
N VAL A 50 29.55 7.21 -23.68
CA VAL A 50 30.42 6.05 -23.77
C VAL A 50 30.43 5.55 -25.22
N VAL A 51 31.61 5.32 -25.78
CA VAL A 51 31.77 4.63 -27.07
C VAL A 51 31.81 3.13 -26.80
N VAL A 52 30.87 2.37 -27.38
CA VAL A 52 30.67 0.94 -27.09
C VAL A 52 31.47 0.04 -28.03
N GLN A 53 31.67 0.47 -29.27
CA GLN A 53 32.52 -0.20 -30.25
C GLN A 53 33.35 0.85 -30.96
N ASN A 54 34.68 0.67 -30.95
CA ASN A 54 35.76 1.50 -31.52
C ASN A 54 36.55 2.30 -30.46
N ASP A 55 37.59 1.68 -29.90
CA ASP A 55 38.46 2.26 -28.86
C ASP A 55 39.28 3.46 -29.34
N SER A 56 39.40 3.64 -30.66
CA SER A 56 40.14 4.76 -31.25
C SER A 56 39.37 6.07 -31.21
N LEU A 57 38.09 6.07 -30.85
CA LEU A 57 37.25 7.27 -30.75
C LEU A 57 37.20 7.84 -29.33
N GLN A 58 37.01 9.16 -29.26
CA GLN A 58 36.68 9.89 -28.03
C GLN A 58 35.53 10.89 -28.29
N VAL A 59 34.74 11.14 -27.26
CA VAL A 59 33.60 12.06 -27.28
C VAL A 59 33.86 13.25 -26.36
N SER A 60 33.54 14.46 -26.81
CA SER A 60 33.64 15.69 -26.02
C SER A 60 32.48 16.64 -26.31
N GLY A 61 32.29 17.66 -25.47
CA GLY A 61 31.32 18.73 -25.73
C GLY A 61 29.86 18.27 -25.75
N VAL A 62 29.49 17.32 -24.88
CA VAL A 62 28.10 16.85 -24.72
C VAL A 62 27.21 18.01 -24.27
N LYS A 63 26.23 18.36 -25.10
CA LYS A 63 25.31 19.45 -24.86
C LYS A 63 23.87 19.01 -25.08
N TRP A 64 23.06 19.19 -24.03
CA TRP A 64 21.62 19.04 -24.08
C TRP A 64 20.95 20.39 -24.33
N THR A 65 19.91 20.40 -25.16
CA THR A 65 19.09 21.56 -25.48
C THR A 65 17.62 21.27 -25.26
N GLY A 66 16.95 22.10 -24.46
CA GLY A 66 15.53 22.03 -24.13
C GLY A 66 15.22 22.91 -22.93
N LYS A 67 13.98 22.87 -22.41
CA LYS A 67 13.56 23.71 -21.26
C LYS A 67 13.92 23.02 -19.94
N PHE A 68 14.86 23.56 -19.17
CA PHE A 68 15.23 23.03 -17.84
C PHE A 68 14.51 23.79 -16.71
N ASP A 69 14.46 23.20 -15.51
CA ASP A 69 14.01 23.91 -14.31
C ASP A 69 15.09 24.87 -13.75
N SER A 70 14.77 25.59 -12.68
CA SER A 70 15.68 26.55 -12.03
C SER A 70 16.94 25.90 -11.41
N LYS A 71 16.96 24.57 -11.27
CA LYS A 71 18.10 23.78 -10.74
C LYS A 71 18.92 23.12 -11.86
N GLY A 72 18.51 23.30 -13.11
CA GLY A 72 19.15 22.74 -14.31
C GLY A 72 18.77 21.28 -14.59
N CYS A 73 17.64 20.80 -14.07
CA CYS A 73 17.16 19.43 -14.24
C CYS A 73 16.13 19.30 -15.39
N PHE A 74 15.96 18.08 -15.91
CA PHE A 74 14.96 17.78 -16.93
C PHE A 74 13.53 17.97 -16.40
N VAL A 75 12.66 18.50 -17.25
CA VAL A 75 11.26 18.82 -17.00
C VAL A 75 10.37 17.88 -17.81
N ALA A 76 9.29 17.41 -17.20
CA ALA A 76 8.35 16.47 -17.79
C ALA A 76 7.71 17.00 -19.11
N LYS A 77 7.42 16.07 -20.04
CA LYS A 77 6.73 16.34 -21.33
C LYS A 77 7.46 17.34 -22.24
N GLN A 78 8.69 17.70 -21.94
CA GLN A 78 9.52 18.57 -22.78
C GLN A 78 10.34 17.73 -23.76
N LYS A 79 10.52 18.26 -24.97
CA LYS A 79 11.45 17.68 -25.96
C LYS A 79 12.85 18.22 -25.73
N TYR A 80 13.81 17.31 -25.66
CA TYR A 80 15.22 17.62 -25.57
C TYR A 80 15.97 17.01 -26.76
N SER A 81 17.05 17.68 -27.14
CA SER A 81 18.00 17.18 -28.11
C SER A 81 19.38 17.15 -27.48
N VAL A 82 20.19 16.16 -27.85
CA VAL A 82 21.57 16.03 -27.40
C VAL A 82 22.51 16.12 -28.60
N SER A 83 23.64 16.80 -28.40
CA SER A 83 24.70 16.93 -29.39
C SER A 83 26.06 16.71 -28.74
N PHE A 84 27.02 16.16 -29.47
CA PHE A 84 28.39 15.97 -28.98
C PHE A 84 29.39 15.91 -30.13
N ASN A 85 30.66 16.15 -29.83
CA ASN A 85 31.76 16.09 -30.77
C ASN A 85 32.45 14.72 -30.68
N VAL A 86 32.81 14.13 -31.82
CA VAL A 86 33.54 12.86 -31.90
C VAL A 86 34.86 13.10 -32.60
N THR A 87 35.98 12.63 -32.02
CA THR A 87 37.32 12.70 -32.63
C THR A 87 38.06 11.37 -32.44
N PHE A 88 39.15 11.13 -33.18
CA PHE A 88 40.09 10.05 -32.82
C PHE A 88 40.94 10.44 -31.60
N ARG A 89 41.42 9.45 -30.85
CA ARG A 89 42.30 9.65 -29.69
C ARG A 89 43.68 10.23 -30.05
N ASP A 90 44.16 9.99 -31.27
CA ASP A 90 45.46 10.48 -31.75
C ASP A 90 45.41 11.90 -32.33
N GLY A 91 44.27 12.59 -32.20
CA GLY A 91 44.10 13.98 -32.65
C GLY A 91 44.01 14.18 -34.17
N ILE A 92 43.98 13.10 -34.96
CA ILE A 92 43.83 13.15 -36.43
C ILE A 92 42.33 13.07 -36.79
N ASP A 93 41.85 13.97 -37.64
CA ASP A 93 40.44 14.01 -38.05
C ASP A 93 40.06 12.81 -38.94
N ALA A 94 38.88 12.22 -38.67
CA ALA A 94 38.28 11.21 -39.53
C ALA A 94 37.63 11.85 -40.75
N VAL A 95 37.84 11.31 -41.95
CA VAL A 95 37.01 11.62 -43.12
C VAL A 95 36.00 10.49 -43.28
N PHE A 96 34.72 10.77 -43.07
CA PHE A 96 33.64 9.84 -43.42
C PHE A 96 33.37 9.94 -44.92
N PRO A 97 33.55 8.85 -45.70
CA PRO A 97 33.27 8.91 -47.13
C PRO A 97 31.75 8.96 -47.33
N THR A 98 31.29 10.14 -47.82
CA THR A 98 30.00 10.42 -48.45
C THR A 98 28.69 10.20 -47.64
N ASN A 99 27.63 10.88 -48.13
CA ASN A 99 26.39 11.28 -47.45
C ASN A 99 25.50 10.19 -46.81
N TYR A 100 25.89 8.92 -46.75
CA TYR A 100 25.06 7.84 -46.19
C TYR A 100 25.86 6.74 -45.48
N SER A 101 26.73 7.13 -44.54
CA SER A 101 27.33 6.19 -43.59
C SER A 101 26.37 5.95 -42.41
N PHE A 102 25.85 4.73 -42.24
CA PHE A 102 24.92 4.39 -41.15
C PHE A 102 25.66 4.27 -39.80
N VAL A 103 25.58 5.31 -38.96
CA VAL A 103 25.96 5.19 -37.54
C VAL A 103 24.73 4.76 -36.76
N GLU A 104 24.84 3.62 -36.06
CA GLU A 104 23.75 3.13 -35.22
C GLU A 104 23.90 3.70 -33.81
N PHE A 105 22.94 4.54 -33.41
CA PHE A 105 22.85 5.06 -32.06
C PHE A 105 21.88 4.23 -31.22
N TYR A 106 22.30 3.88 -30.01
CA TYR A 106 21.48 3.11 -29.08
C TYR A 106 21.26 3.93 -27.81
N LEU A 107 20.00 4.25 -27.52
CA LEU A 107 19.57 4.76 -26.23
C LEU A 107 18.90 3.61 -25.48
N ASN A 108 19.53 3.14 -24.40
CA ASN A 108 19.00 2.06 -23.55
C ASN A 108 18.47 0.82 -24.32
N LYS A 109 19.24 0.36 -25.32
CA LYS A 109 18.92 -0.77 -26.24
C LYS A 109 17.90 -0.49 -27.36
N HIS A 110 17.32 0.71 -27.45
CA HIS A 110 16.49 1.12 -28.58
C HIS A 110 17.36 1.75 -29.68
N LYS A 111 17.26 1.22 -30.91
CA LYS A 111 17.92 1.76 -32.10
C LYS A 111 17.22 3.05 -32.53
N ILE A 112 17.95 4.16 -32.54
CA ILE A 112 17.46 5.44 -33.04
C ILE A 112 18.08 5.71 -34.41
N SER A 113 17.23 5.97 -35.40
CA SER A 113 17.67 6.49 -36.70
C SER A 113 17.96 7.98 -36.56
N ALA A 114 19.24 8.38 -36.65
CA ALA A 114 19.64 9.78 -36.66
C ALA A 114 20.19 10.18 -38.03
N ALA A 115 19.81 11.37 -38.51
CA ALA A 115 20.46 11.97 -39.66
C ALA A 115 21.80 12.58 -39.22
N LEU A 116 22.89 12.14 -39.83
CA LEU A 116 24.22 12.73 -39.63
C LEU A 116 24.39 13.88 -40.62
N ARG A 117 24.61 15.09 -40.14
CA ARG A 117 25.12 16.18 -40.98
C ARG A 117 26.60 16.36 -40.67
N LEU A 118 27.45 15.98 -41.62
CA LEU A 118 28.88 16.27 -41.58
C LEU A 118 29.07 17.72 -42.02
N GLU A 119 29.33 18.61 -41.07
CA GLU A 119 29.93 19.91 -41.38
C GLU A 119 31.45 19.76 -41.39
N GLN A 120 32.11 20.33 -42.39
CA GLN A 120 33.56 20.25 -42.60
C GLN A 120 34.33 20.43 -41.30
N GLY A 121 34.79 19.31 -40.74
CA GLY A 121 35.82 19.25 -39.70
C GLY A 121 35.46 19.75 -38.30
N LYS A 122 34.21 19.69 -37.80
CA LYS A 122 33.87 19.69 -36.34
C LYS A 122 32.36 19.79 -36.07
N LYS A 123 31.62 18.67 -36.09
CA LYS A 123 30.44 18.38 -35.23
C LYS A 123 29.67 17.19 -35.79
N ILE A 124 29.27 16.27 -34.92
CA ILE A 124 28.19 15.33 -35.24
C ILE A 124 26.94 15.85 -34.53
N LEU A 125 26.06 16.51 -35.28
CA LEU A 125 24.77 16.94 -34.78
C LEU A 125 23.82 15.74 -34.85
N VAL A 126 23.73 14.97 -33.77
CA VAL A 126 22.75 13.88 -33.64
C VAL A 126 21.39 14.50 -33.31
N GLY A 127 20.65 14.93 -34.33
CA GLY A 127 19.30 15.44 -34.18
C GLY A 127 18.31 14.32 -33.86
N SER A 128 18.24 13.88 -32.61
CA SER A 128 17.09 13.12 -32.10
C SER A 128 16.31 14.00 -31.12
N SER A 129 15.01 14.13 -31.33
CA SER A 129 14.11 14.75 -30.36
C SER A 129 13.64 13.67 -29.39
N TYR A 130 14.06 13.74 -28.14
CA TYR A 130 13.56 12.89 -27.08
C TYR A 130 12.57 13.68 -26.25
N THR A 131 11.30 13.30 -26.25
CA THR A 131 10.38 13.80 -25.23
C THR A 131 10.76 13.10 -23.94
N VAL A 132 11.09 13.85 -22.87
CA VAL A 132 11.15 13.29 -21.52
C VAL A 132 9.77 12.77 -21.22
N ALA A 133 9.63 11.47 -21.42
CA ALA A 133 8.50 10.73 -20.94
C ALA A 133 8.47 11.00 -19.44
N LEU A 134 7.34 11.50 -18.93
CA LEU A 134 6.86 10.84 -17.72
C LEU A 134 6.78 9.39 -18.18
N PRO A 135 7.38 8.40 -17.52
CA PRO A 135 6.93 7.05 -17.79
C PRO A 135 5.41 7.15 -17.65
N ASP A 136 4.68 6.82 -18.72
CA ASP A 136 3.22 7.02 -18.74
C ASP A 136 2.53 6.22 -17.63
N ASN A 137 3.29 5.48 -16.80
CA ASN A 137 2.89 4.76 -15.61
C ASN A 137 3.88 4.83 -14.42
N VAL A 138 4.83 5.77 -14.32
CA VAL A 138 5.56 5.96 -13.05
C VAL A 138 4.93 7.10 -12.27
N VAL A 139 3.92 6.69 -11.51
CA VAL A 139 3.43 7.35 -10.32
C VAL A 139 4.63 7.66 -9.43
N ASP A 140 4.97 8.93 -9.25
CA ASP A 140 5.97 9.36 -8.28
C ASP A 140 5.54 8.87 -6.90
N ILE A 141 6.25 7.86 -6.38
CA ILE A 141 5.96 7.22 -5.09
C ILE A 141 6.09 8.18 -3.90
N THR A 142 6.68 9.36 -4.12
CA THR A 142 6.81 10.41 -3.12
C THR A 142 5.73 11.49 -3.24
N LYS A 143 4.93 11.46 -4.30
CA LYS A 143 3.87 12.44 -4.56
C LYS A 143 2.61 12.11 -3.77
N VAL A 144 2.01 13.18 -3.26
CA VAL A 144 0.73 13.20 -2.57
C VAL A 144 -0.33 13.69 -3.55
N TYR A 145 -1.52 13.09 -3.49
CA TYR A 145 -2.62 13.38 -4.41
C TYR A 145 -3.82 13.96 -3.66
N THR A 146 -4.49 14.97 -4.25
CA THR A 146 -5.88 15.28 -3.84
C THR A 146 -6.81 14.15 -4.27
N PRO A 147 -8.03 14.06 -3.70
CA PRO A 147 -9.03 13.10 -4.19
C PRO A 147 -9.25 13.17 -5.71
N GLU A 148 -9.38 14.38 -6.25
CA GLU A 148 -9.62 14.62 -7.68
C GLU A 148 -8.43 14.16 -8.52
N GLN A 149 -7.21 14.50 -8.08
CA GLN A 149 -5.99 14.03 -8.73
C GLN A 149 -5.86 12.51 -8.67
N ALA A 150 -6.27 11.88 -7.57
CA ALA A 150 -6.23 10.43 -7.42
C ALA A 150 -7.21 9.75 -8.40
N ASP A 151 -8.40 10.34 -8.58
CA ASP A 151 -9.42 9.85 -9.51
C ASP A 151 -9.01 10.05 -10.98
N GLU A 152 -8.22 11.08 -11.28
CA GLU A 152 -7.72 11.39 -12.63
C GLU A 152 -6.53 10.55 -13.11
N ILE A 153 -5.89 9.75 -12.26
CA ILE A 153 -4.63 9.06 -12.64
C ILE A 153 -4.87 7.81 -13.51
N TYR A 154 -6.11 7.30 -13.59
CA TYR A 154 -6.46 6.16 -14.46
C TYR A 154 -7.86 6.22 -15.12
N PRO A 155 -8.28 7.31 -15.77
CA PRO A 155 -9.50 7.28 -16.58
C PRO A 155 -9.20 6.67 -17.96
N PRO A 156 -9.94 5.64 -18.40
CA PRO A 156 -9.88 5.23 -19.80
C PRO A 156 -10.51 6.35 -20.65
N LEU A 157 -9.95 6.59 -21.84
CA LEU A 157 -10.48 7.56 -22.81
C LEU A 157 -11.97 7.33 -23.12
N TYR A 158 -12.43 6.08 -23.07
CA TYR A 158 -13.83 5.73 -23.34
C TYR A 158 -14.79 6.03 -22.19
N ALA A 159 -14.42 5.76 -20.94
CA ALA A 159 -15.32 6.08 -19.81
C ALA A 159 -15.50 7.60 -19.66
N GLN A 160 -14.48 8.41 -20.01
CA GLN A 160 -14.63 9.87 -20.03
C GLN A 160 -15.70 10.35 -21.03
N LYS A 161 -15.80 9.70 -22.20
CA LYS A 161 -16.85 10.03 -23.19
C LYS A 161 -18.26 9.75 -22.66
N ASN A 162 -18.40 8.75 -21.79
CA ASN A 162 -19.67 8.24 -21.31
C ASN A 162 -19.91 8.50 -19.82
N GLY A 163 -19.30 9.55 -19.24
CA GLY A 163 -19.57 9.96 -17.86
C GLY A 163 -19.20 8.94 -16.78
N GLY A 164 -18.26 8.02 -17.06
CA GLY A 164 -17.86 6.96 -16.13
C GLY A 164 -18.48 5.59 -16.41
N ASP A 165 -19.33 5.45 -17.44
CA ASP A 165 -19.92 4.17 -17.82
C ASP A 165 -19.16 3.49 -18.96
N LEU A 166 -19.15 2.16 -18.98
CA LEU A 166 -18.66 1.37 -20.11
C LEU A 166 -19.79 0.54 -20.72
N ILE A 167 -20.13 0.83 -21.97
CA ILE A 167 -21.14 0.08 -22.73
C ILE A 167 -20.43 -0.75 -23.79
N ILE A 168 -20.45 -2.07 -23.63
CA ILE A 168 -19.88 -3.04 -24.57
C ILE A 168 -21.02 -3.55 -25.45
N ASN A 169 -21.12 -2.99 -26.65
CA ASN A 169 -22.10 -3.37 -27.67
C ASN A 169 -21.43 -3.58 -29.04
N GLU A 170 -22.23 -3.94 -30.05
CA GLU A 170 -21.71 -4.22 -31.39
C GLU A 170 -20.99 -3.01 -32.02
N ASP A 171 -21.46 -1.79 -31.77
CA ASP A 171 -20.85 -0.56 -32.28
C ASP A 171 -19.45 -0.32 -31.70
N LEU A 172 -19.29 -0.49 -30.37
CA LEU A 172 -17.96 -0.41 -29.76
C LEU A 172 -17.03 -1.50 -30.32
N MET A 173 -17.54 -2.71 -30.51
CA MET A 173 -16.76 -3.81 -31.09
C MET A 173 -16.37 -3.55 -32.56
N ARG A 174 -17.19 -2.81 -33.31
CA ARG A 174 -16.88 -2.28 -34.66
C ARG A 174 -15.76 -1.24 -34.58
N GLU A 175 -15.89 -0.25 -33.69
CA GLU A 175 -14.93 0.84 -33.50
C GLU A 175 -13.53 0.30 -33.16
N LEU A 176 -13.48 -0.68 -32.25
CA LEU A 176 -12.23 -1.34 -31.83
C LEU A 176 -11.69 -2.36 -32.85
N ASN A 177 -12.37 -2.52 -34.00
CA ASN A 177 -12.05 -3.47 -35.07
C ASN A 177 -11.95 -4.92 -34.55
N MET A 178 -12.84 -5.29 -33.62
CA MET A 178 -12.84 -6.60 -32.95
C MET A 178 -13.80 -7.61 -33.57
N LEU A 179 -14.81 -7.15 -34.31
CA LEU A 179 -15.75 -8.02 -35.06
C LEU A 179 -15.08 -8.87 -36.17
N LYS A 180 -13.87 -8.50 -36.64
CA LYS A 180 -13.16 -9.24 -37.69
C LYS A 180 -12.47 -10.51 -37.18
N SER A 181 -12.28 -10.63 -35.87
CA SER A 181 -11.75 -11.85 -35.27
C SER A 181 -12.93 -12.75 -34.93
N ARG A 182 -13.05 -13.91 -35.61
CA ARG A 182 -14.00 -14.98 -35.24
C ARG A 182 -13.87 -15.48 -33.80
N TYR A 183 -12.89 -14.97 -33.06
CA TYR A 183 -12.42 -15.44 -31.76
C TYR A 183 -12.00 -14.31 -30.81
N ALA A 184 -12.35 -13.04 -31.04
CA ALA A 184 -11.94 -11.94 -30.16
C ALA A 184 -12.63 -12.06 -28.80
N PRO A 185 -11.91 -12.37 -27.72
CA PRO A 185 -12.50 -12.58 -26.43
C PRO A 185 -12.63 -11.26 -25.64
N ILE A 186 -13.64 -11.18 -24.75
CA ILE A 186 -13.98 -9.93 -24.02
C ILE A 186 -12.83 -9.45 -23.12
N ASP A 187 -11.97 -10.36 -22.65
CA ASP A 187 -10.71 -10.05 -21.98
C ASP A 187 -9.78 -9.23 -22.88
N GLN A 188 -9.68 -9.53 -24.18
CA GLN A 188 -8.91 -8.71 -25.13
C GLN A 188 -9.53 -7.35 -25.39
N VAL A 189 -10.86 -7.20 -25.24
CA VAL A 189 -11.55 -5.90 -25.31
C VAL A 189 -11.12 -5.07 -24.10
N LEU A 190 -11.24 -5.65 -22.90
CA LEU A 190 -10.89 -5.01 -21.63
C LEU A 190 -9.38 -4.78 -21.46
N ASP A 191 -8.55 -5.58 -22.14
CA ASP A 191 -7.09 -5.42 -22.18
C ASP A 191 -6.60 -4.37 -23.20
N LYS A 192 -7.48 -3.84 -24.06
CA LYS A 192 -7.13 -2.76 -25.00
C LYS A 192 -6.62 -1.54 -24.23
N PRO A 193 -5.47 -0.93 -24.55
CA PRO A 193 -4.95 0.22 -23.82
C PRO A 193 -5.96 1.36 -23.60
N GLU A 194 -6.93 1.52 -24.49
CA GLU A 194 -7.99 2.53 -24.40
C GLU A 194 -9.09 2.19 -23.37
N LEU A 195 -9.19 0.92 -22.97
CA LEU A 195 -10.14 0.36 -22.00
C LEU A 195 -9.47 -0.26 -20.76
N ARG A 196 -8.17 -0.56 -20.86
CA ARG A 196 -7.32 -1.15 -19.82
C ARG A 196 -7.29 -0.18 -18.66
N PHE A 197 -7.69 -0.66 -17.49
CA PHE A 197 -7.91 0.17 -16.30
C PHE A 197 -9.11 1.09 -16.42
N SER A 198 -10.25 0.56 -16.88
CA SER A 198 -11.47 1.36 -16.84
C SER A 198 -11.80 1.74 -15.39
N SER A 199 -11.79 3.04 -15.08
CA SER A 199 -12.38 3.60 -13.85
C SER A 199 -13.91 3.41 -13.80
N ALA A 200 -14.50 2.83 -14.86
CA ALA A 200 -15.91 2.60 -14.97
C ALA A 200 -16.43 1.75 -13.81
N GLN A 201 -17.31 2.35 -13.02
CA GLN A 201 -18.00 1.69 -11.90
C GLN A 201 -19.13 0.80 -12.42
N ARG A 202 -19.68 1.13 -13.60
CA ARG A 202 -20.84 0.47 -14.19
C ARG A 202 -20.55 0.05 -15.62
N VAL A 203 -20.77 -1.23 -15.88
CA VAL A 203 -20.50 -1.85 -17.18
C VAL A 203 -21.77 -2.50 -17.71
N LEU A 204 -22.21 -2.09 -18.90
CA LEU A 204 -23.30 -2.73 -19.63
C LEU A 204 -22.73 -3.58 -20.76
N ILE A 205 -23.20 -4.82 -20.87
CA ILE A 205 -22.81 -5.76 -21.91
C ILE A 205 -24.07 -6.15 -22.69
N ASP A 206 -24.10 -5.73 -23.95
CA ASP A 206 -25.17 -6.00 -24.88
C ASP A 206 -24.57 -6.51 -26.20
N TYR A 207 -24.29 -7.81 -26.24
CA TYR A 207 -23.61 -8.45 -27.36
C TYR A 207 -24.11 -9.88 -27.54
N PRO A 208 -24.24 -10.42 -28.77
CA PRO A 208 -24.80 -11.76 -28.96
C PRO A 208 -23.97 -12.87 -28.30
N ALA A 209 -24.66 -13.79 -27.60
CA ALA A 209 -24.04 -14.87 -26.83
C ALA A 209 -23.24 -15.90 -27.65
N ASP A 210 -23.54 -16.04 -28.95
CA ASP A 210 -22.87 -16.97 -29.87
C ASP A 210 -21.50 -16.47 -30.36
N GLN A 211 -21.20 -15.19 -30.16
CA GLN A 211 -19.92 -14.57 -30.49
C GLN A 211 -18.97 -14.45 -29.29
N LEU A 212 -19.41 -14.84 -28.08
CA LEU A 212 -18.54 -14.93 -26.91
C LEU A 212 -17.61 -16.14 -27.00
N ASN A 213 -16.35 -15.88 -27.34
CA ASN A 213 -15.25 -16.74 -26.94
C ASN A 213 -14.53 -16.05 -25.79
N MET A 214 -14.09 -16.73 -24.74
CA MET A 214 -13.18 -16.15 -23.74
C MET A 214 -11.92 -16.99 -23.67
N SER A 215 -10.76 -16.34 -23.78
CA SER A 215 -9.49 -17.02 -23.63
C SER A 215 -9.21 -17.28 -22.15
N TYR A 216 -8.39 -18.29 -21.85
CA TYR A 216 -8.19 -18.89 -20.52
C TYR A 216 -7.60 -17.93 -19.45
N SER A 217 -7.40 -16.64 -19.74
CA SER A 217 -6.87 -15.66 -18.78
C SER A 217 -7.97 -15.00 -17.93
N GLY A 218 -8.86 -15.79 -17.30
CA GLY A 218 -9.81 -15.27 -16.31
C GLY A 218 -9.12 -14.45 -15.20
N ALA A 219 -7.87 -14.79 -14.87
CA ALA A 219 -7.05 -14.07 -13.88
C ALA A 219 -6.84 -12.57 -14.16
N ALA A 220 -6.91 -12.13 -15.43
CA ALA A 220 -6.75 -10.71 -15.79
C ALA A 220 -8.03 -9.90 -15.51
N MET A 221 -9.22 -10.43 -15.81
CA MET A 221 -10.48 -9.71 -15.56
C MET A 221 -10.79 -9.52 -14.08
N PHE A 222 -10.29 -10.41 -13.22
CA PHE A 222 -10.47 -10.32 -11.77
C PHE A 222 -9.61 -9.29 -11.06
N SER A 223 -8.61 -8.77 -11.75
CA SER A 223 -7.60 -7.88 -11.18
C SER A 223 -7.63 -6.47 -11.76
N HIS A 224 -8.51 -6.18 -12.75
CA HIS A 224 -8.31 -5.00 -13.62
C HIS A 224 -9.47 -3.97 -13.73
N PRO A 225 -10.77 -4.28 -13.57
CA PRO A 225 -11.80 -3.25 -13.54
C PRO A 225 -12.22 -2.87 -12.11
N ASN A 226 -12.35 -1.57 -11.83
CA ASN A 226 -12.98 -1.02 -10.62
C ASN A 226 -14.53 -1.10 -10.69
N ALA A 227 -15.06 -1.97 -11.54
CA ALA A 227 -16.49 -2.07 -11.80
C ALA A 227 -17.20 -2.73 -10.61
N LYS A 228 -18.22 -2.05 -10.08
CA LYS A 228 -19.09 -2.52 -9.00
C LYS A 228 -20.44 -3.00 -9.55
N GLU A 229 -20.80 -2.61 -10.77
CA GLU A 229 -22.04 -3.04 -11.42
C GLU A 229 -21.79 -3.63 -12.81
N PHE A 230 -22.39 -4.78 -13.07
CA PHE A 230 -22.48 -5.37 -14.41
C PHE A 230 -23.92 -5.58 -14.82
N TRP A 231 -24.25 -5.16 -16.04
CA TRP A 231 -25.57 -5.27 -16.63
C TRP A 231 -25.51 -6.16 -17.86
N LEU A 232 -26.30 -7.23 -17.87
CA LEU A 232 -26.40 -8.15 -19.00
C LEU A 232 -27.71 -7.93 -19.73
N SER A 233 -27.67 -7.67 -21.04
CA SER A 233 -28.89 -7.57 -21.85
C SER A 233 -29.64 -8.91 -21.93
N PRO A 234 -30.92 -8.93 -22.31
CA PRO A 234 -31.69 -10.16 -22.46
C PRO A 234 -31.14 -11.10 -23.55
N GLU A 235 -30.33 -10.59 -24.47
CA GLU A 235 -29.71 -11.36 -25.57
C GLU A 235 -28.48 -12.18 -25.09
N MET A 236 -28.01 -11.93 -23.87
CA MET A 236 -26.85 -12.60 -23.29
C MET A 236 -27.22 -13.95 -22.63
N ASP A 237 -26.45 -14.98 -22.94
CA ASP A 237 -26.47 -16.24 -22.19
C ASP A 237 -25.66 -16.05 -20.90
N VAL A 238 -26.38 -15.78 -19.81
CA VAL A 238 -25.82 -15.56 -18.48
C VAL A 238 -24.89 -16.71 -18.05
N ASN A 239 -25.28 -17.98 -18.32
CA ASN A 239 -24.50 -19.14 -17.91
C ASN A 239 -23.17 -19.23 -18.68
N LYS A 240 -23.19 -19.01 -20.00
CA LYS A 240 -21.97 -18.95 -20.81
C LYS A 240 -21.09 -17.78 -20.43
N PHE A 241 -21.68 -16.59 -20.24
CA PHE A 241 -20.96 -15.43 -19.76
C PHE A 241 -20.20 -15.77 -18.48
N PHE A 242 -20.82 -16.43 -17.51
CA PHE A 242 -20.14 -16.79 -16.26
C PHE A 242 -19.16 -17.95 -16.37
N LEU A 243 -19.42 -18.98 -17.17
CA LEU A 243 -18.43 -20.02 -17.43
C LEU A 243 -17.13 -19.43 -18.01
N ALA A 244 -17.31 -18.45 -18.88
CA ALA A 244 -16.25 -17.75 -19.57
C ALA A 244 -15.56 -16.74 -18.63
N PHE A 245 -16.32 -15.92 -17.90
CA PHE A 245 -15.87 -14.95 -16.90
C PHE A 245 -15.12 -15.61 -15.73
N LEU A 246 -15.60 -16.77 -15.24
CA LEU A 246 -15.06 -17.50 -14.09
C LEU A 246 -13.91 -18.47 -14.44
N GLY A 247 -13.44 -18.47 -15.69
CA GLY A 247 -12.33 -19.31 -16.17
C GLY A 247 -12.58 -20.81 -15.98
N ALA A 248 -13.84 -21.24 -15.96
CA ALA A 248 -14.24 -22.54 -15.43
C ALA A 248 -14.16 -23.65 -16.47
N LYS A 249 -12.95 -24.16 -16.78
CA LYS A 249 -12.79 -25.48 -17.41
C LYS A 249 -12.33 -26.51 -16.38
N GLY A 250 -13.29 -27.15 -15.69
CA GLY A 250 -13.03 -28.33 -14.87
C GLY A 250 -14.14 -28.66 -13.87
N ASN A 251 -14.54 -29.94 -13.78
CA ASN A 251 -15.50 -30.49 -12.81
C ASN A 251 -14.94 -30.66 -11.39
N LYS A 252 -13.76 -30.10 -11.08
CA LYS A 252 -13.22 -30.17 -9.71
C LYS A 252 -13.75 -28.99 -8.93
N GLU A 253 -14.57 -29.24 -7.90
CA GLU A 253 -14.94 -28.21 -6.92
C GLU A 253 -13.66 -27.49 -6.49
N PRO A 254 -13.47 -26.20 -6.84
CA PRO A 254 -12.37 -25.45 -6.32
C PRO A 254 -12.87 -25.07 -4.93
N HIS A 255 -12.52 -25.91 -3.95
CA HIS A 255 -12.71 -25.57 -2.53
C HIS A 255 -12.00 -24.24 -2.17
N PHE A 256 -11.22 -23.68 -3.11
CA PHE A 256 -10.48 -22.45 -2.98
C PHE A 256 -10.64 -21.60 -4.25
N ALA A 257 -11.42 -20.53 -4.17
CA ALA A 257 -11.03 -19.32 -4.88
C ALA A 257 -9.95 -18.68 -4.00
N TYR A 258 -8.68 -19.00 -4.28
CA TYR A 258 -7.55 -18.38 -3.58
C TYR A 258 -7.46 -16.92 -4.06
N GLY A 259 -7.77 -15.98 -3.16
CA GLY A 259 -7.68 -14.55 -3.42
C GLY A 259 -9.04 -13.94 -3.73
N SER A 260 -9.30 -12.77 -3.17
CA SER A 260 -10.43 -11.96 -3.57
C SER A 260 -10.10 -11.37 -4.93
N GLU A 261 -10.59 -12.02 -5.94
CA GLU A 261 -10.84 -11.40 -7.21
C GLU A 261 -11.82 -10.24 -6.94
N GLY A 262 -11.55 -9.00 -7.36
CA GLY A 262 -12.25 -7.80 -6.87
C GLY A 262 -13.79 -7.82 -7.03
N ALA A 263 -14.30 -8.71 -7.88
CA ALA A 263 -15.72 -8.94 -8.07
C ALA A 263 -16.33 -9.92 -7.03
N THR A 264 -15.57 -10.62 -6.20
CA THR A 264 -16.07 -11.77 -5.38
C THR A 264 -16.69 -11.40 -4.03
N THR A 265 -17.06 -10.14 -3.83
CA THR A 265 -17.79 -9.66 -2.64
C THR A 265 -19.23 -9.31 -2.99
N TRP A 266 -20.09 -9.22 -1.97
CA TRP A 266 -21.49 -8.87 -2.13
C TRP A 266 -21.73 -7.42 -2.60
N ASP A 267 -20.71 -6.56 -2.51
CA ASP A 267 -20.74 -5.18 -3.00
C ASP A 267 -20.79 -5.10 -4.53
N PHE A 268 -20.37 -6.17 -5.22
CA PHE A 268 -20.53 -6.28 -6.66
C PHE A 268 -21.96 -6.70 -7.00
N THR A 269 -22.64 -5.88 -7.81
CA THR A 269 -24.03 -6.13 -8.25
C THR A 269 -24.09 -6.53 -9.72
N LEU A 270 -24.69 -7.68 -9.97
CA LEU A 270 -25.07 -8.15 -11.29
C LEU A 270 -26.54 -7.88 -11.55
N TYR A 271 -26.83 -7.21 -12.66
CA TYR A 271 -28.17 -6.99 -13.18
C TYR A 271 -28.44 -7.94 -14.34
N VAL A 272 -29.49 -8.75 -14.22
CA VAL A 272 -29.98 -9.65 -15.27
C VAL A 272 -31.46 -9.43 -15.53
N SER A 273 -31.92 -9.72 -16.75
CA SER A 273 -33.32 -9.53 -17.09
C SER A 273 -34.21 -10.55 -16.39
N ASP A 274 -35.33 -10.09 -15.83
CA ASP A 274 -36.37 -10.97 -15.28
C ASP A 274 -37.06 -11.83 -16.35
N LYS A 275 -36.97 -11.45 -17.63
CA LYS A 275 -37.45 -12.24 -18.77
C LYS A 275 -36.62 -13.51 -18.97
N THR A 276 -35.30 -13.42 -18.78
CA THR A 276 -34.38 -14.54 -18.98
C THR A 276 -34.16 -15.34 -17.70
N MET A 277 -34.18 -14.69 -16.54
CA MET A 277 -33.94 -15.29 -15.23
C MET A 277 -35.01 -14.86 -14.20
N PRO A 278 -36.29 -15.26 -14.35
CA PRO A 278 -37.39 -14.79 -13.48
C PRO A 278 -37.22 -15.16 -11.99
N ASN A 279 -36.48 -16.24 -11.73
CA ASN A 279 -36.13 -16.76 -10.40
C ASN A 279 -34.63 -16.57 -10.08
N GLY A 280 -33.95 -15.66 -10.77
CA GLY A 280 -32.51 -15.43 -10.61
C GLY A 280 -31.64 -16.65 -10.90
N ILE A 281 -30.50 -16.73 -10.22
CA ILE A 281 -29.41 -17.68 -10.53
C ILE A 281 -29.55 -19.00 -9.74
N GLU A 282 -30.68 -19.24 -9.07
CA GLU A 282 -30.81 -20.35 -8.13
C GLU A 282 -30.44 -21.70 -8.77
N HIS A 283 -30.69 -21.86 -10.08
CA HIS A 283 -30.55 -23.12 -10.81
C HIS A 283 -29.93 -22.94 -12.20
N ALA A 284 -28.80 -22.25 -12.32
CA ALA A 284 -27.94 -22.51 -13.46
C ALA A 284 -27.68 -24.03 -13.53
N ASP A 285 -27.91 -24.68 -14.67
CA ASP A 285 -27.80 -26.15 -14.87
C ASP A 285 -26.46 -26.73 -14.35
N ASN A 286 -25.46 -25.87 -14.18
CA ASN A 286 -24.17 -26.18 -13.60
C ASN A 286 -24.05 -25.74 -12.12
N LYS A 287 -24.14 -26.70 -11.20
CA LYS A 287 -23.91 -26.51 -9.75
C LYS A 287 -22.58 -25.82 -9.41
N PHE A 288 -21.54 -26.00 -10.21
CA PHE A 288 -20.26 -25.32 -10.03
C PHE A 288 -20.36 -23.81 -10.27
N VAL A 289 -21.08 -23.43 -11.33
CA VAL A 289 -21.27 -22.03 -11.73
C VAL A 289 -22.16 -21.31 -10.71
N SER A 290 -23.25 -21.95 -10.29
CA SER A 290 -24.14 -21.40 -9.24
C SER A 290 -23.37 -21.04 -7.96
N ARG A 291 -22.50 -21.92 -7.43
CA ARG A 291 -21.75 -21.61 -6.19
C ARG A 291 -20.75 -20.46 -6.32
N LYS A 292 -20.11 -20.29 -7.48
CA LYS A 292 -19.25 -19.13 -7.73
C LYS A 292 -20.05 -17.84 -7.90
N LEU A 293 -21.25 -17.93 -8.48
CA LEU A 293 -22.15 -16.81 -8.70
C LEU A 293 -22.79 -16.26 -7.43
N LEU A 294 -23.03 -17.11 -6.45
CA LEU A 294 -23.60 -16.71 -5.16
C LEU A 294 -22.65 -15.85 -4.31
N LYS A 295 -21.46 -15.51 -4.81
CA LYS A 295 -20.61 -14.50 -4.19
C LYS A 295 -21.08 -13.08 -4.50
N PHE A 296 -21.64 -12.86 -5.70
CA PHE A 296 -22.15 -11.58 -6.19
C PHE A 296 -23.58 -11.33 -5.71
N ARG A 297 -23.93 -10.06 -5.50
CA ARG A 297 -25.34 -9.68 -5.40
C ARG A 297 -25.96 -9.71 -6.79
N THR A 298 -27.14 -10.31 -6.93
CA THR A 298 -27.85 -10.34 -8.22
C THR A 298 -29.22 -9.71 -8.09
N LEU A 299 -29.51 -8.73 -8.95
CA LEU A 299 -30.81 -8.06 -9.07
C LEU A 299 -31.44 -8.32 -10.43
N LEU A 300 -32.77 -8.44 -10.46
CA LEU A 300 -33.53 -8.66 -11.68
C LEU A 300 -34.14 -7.35 -12.16
N TYR A 301 -33.74 -6.86 -13.33
CA TYR A 301 -34.38 -5.69 -13.96
C TYR A 301 -35.48 -6.13 -14.94
N SER A 302 -36.44 -5.24 -15.15
CA SER A 302 -37.53 -5.40 -16.10
C SER A 302 -37.44 -4.33 -17.19
N GLY A 303 -37.94 -4.63 -18.39
CA GLY A 303 -37.97 -3.66 -19.50
C GLY A 303 -36.70 -3.66 -20.36
N ASP A 304 -36.39 -2.50 -20.93
CA ASP A 304 -35.19 -2.29 -21.75
C ASP A 304 -33.95 -2.09 -20.86
N VAL A 305 -32.81 -2.69 -21.25
CA VAL A 305 -31.59 -2.67 -20.45
C VAL A 305 -30.92 -1.29 -20.42
N TYR A 306 -30.99 -0.52 -21.50
CA TYR A 306 -30.38 0.81 -21.57
C TYR A 306 -31.18 1.82 -20.76
N GLU A 307 -32.51 1.78 -20.86
CA GLU A 307 -33.38 2.61 -20.02
C GLU A 307 -33.17 2.30 -18.52
N ALA A 308 -33.10 1.02 -18.16
CA ALA A 308 -32.85 0.58 -16.79
C ALA A 308 -31.47 1.05 -16.30
N PHE A 309 -30.43 0.91 -17.13
CA PHE A 309 -29.06 1.32 -16.83
C PHE A 309 -28.92 2.85 -16.64
N GLU A 310 -29.59 3.64 -17.49
CA GLU A 310 -29.59 5.09 -17.39
C GLU A 310 -30.30 5.57 -16.11
N ARG A 311 -31.46 4.98 -15.79
CA ARG A 311 -32.21 5.28 -14.56
C ARG A 311 -31.40 4.96 -13.31
N ALA A 312 -30.74 3.80 -13.29
CA ALA A 312 -29.83 3.45 -12.19
C ALA A 312 -28.70 4.49 -12.03
N GLY A 313 -28.20 5.06 -13.14
CA GLY A 313 -27.19 6.12 -13.13
C GLY A 313 -27.64 7.45 -12.56
N LYS A 314 -28.95 7.68 -12.55
CA LYS A 314 -29.60 8.83 -11.90
C LYS A 314 -29.92 8.56 -10.43
N GLY A 315 -29.49 7.43 -9.88
CA GLY A 315 -29.73 7.02 -8.50
C GLY A 315 -31.12 6.42 -8.26
N GLU A 316 -31.88 6.10 -9.32
CA GLU A 316 -33.16 5.42 -9.14
C GLU A 316 -32.93 3.97 -8.70
N GLN A 317 -33.79 3.47 -7.81
CA GLN A 317 -33.80 2.06 -7.48
C GLN A 317 -34.30 1.25 -8.68
N VAL A 318 -33.37 0.54 -9.31
CA VAL A 318 -33.66 -0.36 -10.43
C VAL A 318 -33.33 -1.79 -10.00
N GLY A 319 -34.11 -2.73 -10.52
CA GLY A 319 -33.95 -4.14 -10.20
C GLY A 319 -34.64 -4.55 -8.89
N ARG A 320 -35.08 -5.81 -8.85
CA ARG A 320 -35.69 -6.43 -7.67
C ARG A 320 -34.84 -7.59 -7.16
N GLU A 321 -34.91 -7.81 -5.86
CA GLU A 321 -34.47 -9.06 -5.25
C GLU A 321 -35.36 -10.22 -5.74
N TRP A 322 -34.80 -11.42 -5.79
CA TRP A 322 -35.48 -12.60 -6.33
C TRP A 322 -35.51 -13.80 -5.38
N CYS A 323 -34.75 -13.72 -4.28
CA CYS A 323 -34.61 -14.82 -3.33
C CYS A 323 -35.99 -15.25 -2.78
N PRO A 324 -36.35 -16.54 -2.84
CA PRO A 324 -37.67 -17.02 -2.37
C PRO A 324 -37.82 -16.99 -0.84
N GLY A 325 -36.73 -16.72 -0.12
CA GLY A 325 -36.62 -16.74 1.34
C GLY A 325 -35.20 -17.12 1.73
N HIS A 326 -34.64 -16.50 2.75
CA HIS A 326 -33.25 -16.75 3.11
C HIS A 326 -33.09 -18.05 3.92
N GLU A 327 -32.28 -18.98 3.41
CA GLU A 327 -31.83 -20.18 4.14
C GLU A 327 -30.29 -20.19 4.20
N TYR A 328 -29.74 -19.86 5.36
CA TYR A 328 -28.30 -19.62 5.55
C TYR A 328 -27.49 -20.90 5.76
N THR A 329 -27.49 -21.82 4.79
CA THR A 329 -26.78 -23.11 4.90
C THR A 329 -25.54 -23.22 4.03
N LEU A 330 -25.26 -22.21 3.20
CA LEU A 330 -24.17 -22.24 2.24
C LEU A 330 -22.87 -21.71 2.85
N LYS A 331 -21.80 -22.51 2.71
CA LYS A 331 -20.44 -22.14 3.10
C LYS A 331 -19.74 -21.42 1.95
N LEU A 332 -19.76 -20.09 1.95
CA LEU A 332 -19.02 -19.26 0.98
C LEU A 332 -17.87 -18.53 1.68
N MET A 333 -16.67 -18.68 1.11
CA MET A 333 -15.50 -17.91 1.54
C MET A 333 -15.28 -16.73 0.58
N ALA A 334 -15.42 -15.53 1.15
CA ALA A 334 -15.16 -14.24 0.51
C ALA A 334 -14.78 -13.23 1.61
N PRO A 335 -14.03 -12.14 1.28
CA PRO A 335 -13.59 -11.16 2.27
C PRO A 335 -14.70 -10.61 3.14
N ASP A 336 -15.82 -10.23 2.54
CA ASP A 336 -17.02 -9.65 3.17
C ASP A 336 -17.82 -10.61 4.08
N ARG A 337 -17.43 -11.88 4.09
CA ARG A 337 -18.02 -12.92 4.95
C ARG A 337 -17.07 -13.35 6.06
N GLN A 338 -15.86 -12.79 6.11
CA GLN A 338 -14.84 -13.16 7.08
C GLN A 338 -15.15 -12.55 8.44
N VAL A 339 -15.11 -13.38 9.49
CA VAL A 339 -15.33 -12.97 10.88
C VAL A 339 -14.05 -12.41 11.49
N ASN A 340 -12.91 -13.06 11.22
CA ASN A 340 -11.63 -12.71 11.81
C ASN A 340 -10.44 -13.13 10.95
N ASN A 341 -9.31 -12.46 11.12
CA ASN A 341 -8.05 -12.87 10.50
C ASN A 341 -7.46 -14.12 11.16
N LYS A 342 -6.80 -14.96 10.34
CA LYS A 342 -5.96 -16.05 10.82
C LYS A 342 -4.75 -15.47 11.55
N THR A 343 -4.46 -15.94 12.74
CA THR A 343 -3.26 -15.57 13.51
C THR A 343 -2.63 -16.82 14.10
N CYS A 344 -1.52 -16.68 14.83
CA CYS A 344 -0.91 -17.80 15.56
C CYS A 344 -1.78 -18.35 16.71
N ILE A 345 -2.85 -17.66 17.11
CA ILE A 345 -3.75 -18.08 18.21
C ILE A 345 -5.23 -18.17 17.80
N LYS A 346 -5.57 -17.80 16.56
CA LYS A 346 -6.94 -17.82 16.05
C LYS A 346 -6.99 -18.42 14.66
N THR A 347 -7.85 -19.42 14.49
CA THR A 347 -8.28 -19.92 13.18
C THR A 347 -9.19 -18.88 12.51
N ARG A 348 -9.20 -18.84 11.18
CA ARG A 348 -10.08 -17.98 10.39
C ARG A 348 -11.49 -18.57 10.33
N TRP A 349 -12.49 -17.74 10.59
CA TRP A 349 -13.91 -18.08 10.51
C TRP A 349 -14.65 -17.22 9.48
N TYR A 350 -15.76 -17.75 8.99
CA TYR A 350 -16.65 -17.08 8.05
C TYR A 350 -18.12 -17.25 8.47
N TYR A 351 -18.96 -16.28 8.14
CA TYR A 351 -20.41 -16.38 8.28
C TYR A 351 -21.02 -17.26 7.19
N TYR A 352 -22.14 -17.92 7.51
CA TYR A 352 -22.93 -18.62 6.50
C TYR A 352 -23.62 -17.64 5.55
N SER A 353 -23.92 -18.14 4.34
CA SER A 353 -24.62 -17.40 3.29
C SER A 353 -25.92 -18.11 2.91
N CYS A 354 -26.88 -17.34 2.41
CA CYS A 354 -28.12 -17.86 1.85
C CYS A 354 -27.79 -18.80 0.68
N ARG A 355 -28.29 -20.04 0.72
CA ARG A 355 -28.08 -21.04 -0.34
C ARG A 355 -28.66 -20.64 -1.69
N TYR A 356 -29.61 -19.72 -1.70
CA TYR A 356 -30.36 -19.32 -2.90
C TYR A 356 -29.74 -18.11 -3.56
N CYS A 357 -29.57 -17.01 -2.84
CA CYS A 357 -29.02 -15.77 -3.40
C CYS A 357 -27.57 -15.50 -3.03
N GLY A 358 -27.03 -16.13 -1.98
CA GLY A 358 -25.65 -15.90 -1.54
C GLY A 358 -25.47 -14.80 -0.49
N LYS A 359 -26.56 -14.13 -0.08
CA LYS A 359 -26.54 -13.07 0.93
C LYS A 359 -25.97 -13.59 2.25
N CYS A 360 -25.02 -12.86 2.83
CA CYS A 360 -24.41 -13.21 4.11
C CYS A 360 -25.41 -13.04 5.28
N GLU A 361 -25.31 -13.91 6.30
CA GLU A 361 -26.15 -13.84 7.51
C GLU A 361 -25.64 -12.82 8.54
N TYR A 362 -24.34 -12.59 8.62
CA TYR A 362 -23.68 -11.77 9.67
C TYR A 362 -24.09 -12.17 11.10
N ASN A 363 -24.13 -13.47 11.37
CA ASN A 363 -24.49 -14.03 12.68
C ASN A 363 -23.28 -14.71 13.33
N ASP A 364 -22.71 -14.07 14.37
CA ASP A 364 -21.52 -14.56 15.10
C ASP A 364 -21.71 -15.95 15.73
N LYS A 365 -22.97 -16.38 15.93
CA LYS A 365 -23.30 -17.71 16.48
C LYS A 365 -23.43 -18.77 15.39
N HIS A 366 -23.45 -18.37 14.12
CA HIS A 366 -23.56 -19.25 12.97
C HIS A 366 -22.41 -19.00 12.01
N ILE A 367 -21.26 -19.60 12.36
CA ILE A 367 -19.99 -19.43 11.67
C ILE A 367 -19.36 -20.79 11.36
N PHE A 368 -18.50 -20.84 10.35
CA PHE A 368 -17.73 -22.04 10.01
C PHE A 368 -16.24 -21.71 9.78
N ALA A 369 -15.39 -22.68 10.07
CA ALA A 369 -13.97 -22.66 9.72
C ALA A 369 -13.69 -23.71 8.64
N THR A 370 -12.64 -23.50 7.87
CA THR A 370 -12.13 -24.47 6.89
C THR A 370 -10.64 -24.71 7.16
N ASN A 371 -10.20 -25.96 7.11
CA ASN A 371 -8.79 -26.24 6.84
C ASN A 371 -8.53 -26.14 5.32
N GLU A 372 -7.26 -26.04 4.91
CA GLU A 372 -6.83 -25.98 3.50
C GLU A 372 -7.20 -27.24 2.67
N LEU A 373 -8.00 -28.17 3.21
CA LEU A 373 -8.44 -29.41 2.58
C LEU A 373 -9.96 -29.62 2.60
N GLY A 374 -10.77 -28.66 3.06
CA GLY A 374 -12.23 -28.74 3.00
C GLY A 374 -12.87 -29.70 4.01
N GLU A 375 -12.13 -30.17 5.01
CA GLU A 375 -12.67 -30.98 6.11
C GLU A 375 -12.90 -30.11 7.35
N THR A 376 -13.88 -30.50 8.18
CA THR A 376 -14.07 -29.98 9.54
C THR A 376 -12.91 -30.46 10.41
N ALA A 377 -11.72 -29.86 10.26
CA ALA A 377 -10.66 -30.09 11.21
C ALA A 377 -10.96 -29.33 12.50
N THR A 378 -11.14 -30.10 13.57
CA THR A 378 -10.50 -29.73 14.83
C THR A 378 -9.02 -29.46 14.52
N ASP A 379 -8.71 -28.17 14.45
CA ASP A 379 -7.43 -27.52 14.67
C ASP A 379 -6.18 -28.41 14.54
N MET A 380 -5.35 -28.17 13.51
CA MET A 380 -3.88 -28.41 13.54
C MET A 380 -3.15 -28.27 12.19
N SER A 381 -3.82 -27.87 11.09
CA SER A 381 -3.13 -27.76 9.80
C SER A 381 -2.63 -26.33 9.46
N HIS A 382 -1.30 -26.24 9.39
CA HIS A 382 -0.49 -25.32 8.58
C HIS A 382 -0.26 -23.85 9.03
N ILE A 383 1.05 -23.56 9.20
CA ILE A 383 1.77 -22.27 9.16
C ILE A 383 1.33 -21.21 10.18
N HIS A 384 2.20 -20.95 11.17
CA HIS A 384 2.04 -19.90 12.17
C HIS A 384 2.58 -18.61 11.61
N SER A 385 1.66 -17.79 11.15
CA SER A 385 1.98 -16.44 10.73
C SER A 385 2.14 -15.56 11.98
N HIS A 386 3.31 -15.64 12.61
CA HIS A 386 3.68 -14.69 13.66
C HIS A 386 3.97 -13.34 13.01
N VAL A 387 3.41 -12.28 13.59
CA VAL A 387 3.70 -10.89 13.19
C VAL A 387 4.72 -10.35 14.16
N TRP A 388 6.00 -10.54 13.81
CA TRP A 388 7.12 -10.13 14.64
C TRP A 388 7.29 -8.61 14.62
N ALA A 389 7.06 -7.98 15.76
CA ALA A 389 7.31 -6.57 16.03
C ALA A 389 8.48 -6.40 17.00
N ARG A 390 9.07 -5.21 16.96
CA ARG A 390 10.06 -4.78 17.95
C ARG A 390 9.27 -4.16 19.11
N ILE A 391 9.20 -4.86 20.23
CA ILE A 391 8.48 -4.42 21.43
C ILE A 391 9.50 -4.21 22.54
N ILE A 392 9.57 -2.98 23.07
CA ILE A 392 10.46 -2.64 24.18
C ILE A 392 9.68 -2.86 25.48
N ASP A 393 9.75 -4.08 26.00
CA ASP A 393 9.18 -4.47 27.30
C ASP A 393 10.19 -5.31 28.08
N PRO A 394 10.35 -5.10 29.41
CA PRO A 394 11.23 -5.91 30.25
C PRO A 394 11.05 -7.43 30.10
N SER A 395 9.86 -7.94 29.78
CA SER A 395 9.64 -9.40 29.59
C SER A 395 10.41 -9.99 28.40
N HIS A 396 10.79 -9.15 27.43
CA HIS A 396 11.47 -9.54 26.19
C HIS A 396 12.95 -9.15 26.16
N TYR A 397 13.47 -8.62 27.27
CA TYR A 397 14.88 -8.27 27.43
C TYR A 397 15.77 -9.53 27.45
N VAL A 398 16.94 -9.44 26.82
CA VAL A 398 17.92 -10.55 26.70
C VAL A 398 19.22 -10.27 27.43
N GLY A 399 19.67 -9.02 27.43
CA GLY A 399 20.98 -8.62 27.94
C GLY A 399 21.49 -7.36 27.26
N GLU A 400 22.76 -7.02 27.50
CA GLU A 400 23.44 -5.91 26.84
C GLU A 400 24.36 -6.43 25.73
N ASN A 401 24.45 -5.70 24.62
CA ASN A 401 25.43 -6.00 23.56
C ASN A 401 26.84 -5.53 23.96
N GLU A 402 27.82 -5.70 23.06
CA GLU A 402 29.22 -5.27 23.29
C GLU A 402 29.39 -3.76 23.53
N HIS A 403 28.39 -2.93 23.19
CA HIS A 403 28.37 -1.48 23.41
C HIS A 403 27.67 -1.08 24.71
N GLY A 404 27.11 -2.05 25.47
CA GLY A 404 26.32 -1.79 26.66
C GLY A 404 24.85 -1.42 26.38
N ASP A 405 24.40 -1.52 25.13
CA ASP A 405 23.02 -1.22 24.77
C ASP A 405 22.08 -2.38 25.14
N PRO A 406 20.92 -2.11 25.76
CA PRO A 406 19.88 -3.10 26.00
C PRO A 406 19.38 -3.76 24.71
N VAL A 407 19.34 -5.10 24.71
CA VAL A 407 18.86 -5.92 23.59
C VAL A 407 17.56 -6.62 23.96
N PHE A 408 16.59 -6.55 23.04
CA PHE A 408 15.27 -7.17 23.15
C PHE A 408 15.03 -8.17 22.01
N VAL A 409 14.20 -9.17 22.25
CA VAL A 409 13.76 -10.14 21.24
C VAL A 409 12.54 -9.62 20.49
N ASN A 410 12.47 -9.89 19.18
CA ASN A 410 11.26 -9.65 18.42
C ASN A 410 10.09 -10.47 18.99
N THR A 411 8.94 -9.82 19.12
CA THR A 411 7.76 -10.36 19.79
C THR A 411 6.56 -10.35 18.86
N CYS A 412 5.78 -11.44 18.88
CA CYS A 412 4.57 -11.53 18.08
C CYS A 412 3.45 -10.67 18.69
N ILE A 413 2.93 -9.71 17.93
CA ILE A 413 1.84 -8.84 18.42
C ILE A 413 0.52 -9.58 18.71
N ASN A 414 0.32 -10.77 18.14
CA ASN A 414 -0.92 -11.53 18.29
C ASN A 414 -0.95 -12.40 19.55
N CYS A 415 0.18 -13.03 19.90
CA CYS A 415 0.25 -13.98 21.03
C CYS A 415 1.15 -13.52 22.16
N GLY A 416 1.90 -12.42 22.00
CA GLY A 416 2.88 -11.96 22.98
C GLY A 416 4.10 -12.85 23.15
N CYS A 417 4.18 -13.98 22.42
CA CYS A 417 5.35 -14.84 22.47
C CYS A 417 6.50 -14.20 21.72
N ASP A 418 7.69 -14.25 22.30
CA ASP A 418 8.92 -13.80 21.67
C ASP A 418 9.67 -14.93 20.95
N PHE A 419 10.64 -14.55 20.11
CA PHE A 419 11.40 -15.51 19.32
C PHE A 419 12.21 -16.49 20.18
N ARG A 420 12.59 -16.12 21.42
CA ARG A 420 13.28 -17.01 22.36
C ARG A 420 12.37 -18.17 22.74
N GLN A 421 11.10 -17.90 23.07
CA GLN A 421 10.14 -18.96 23.43
C GLN A 421 9.86 -19.89 22.25
N PHE A 422 9.89 -19.36 21.02
CA PHE A 422 9.80 -20.17 19.80
C PHE A 422 11.03 -21.07 19.59
N GLU A 423 12.25 -20.52 19.68
CA GLU A 423 13.48 -21.30 19.52
C GLU A 423 13.66 -22.35 20.62
N ARG A 424 13.12 -22.12 21.82
CA ARG A 424 13.20 -23.04 22.96
C ARG A 424 12.06 -24.06 23.05
N TYR A 425 11.04 -23.97 22.18
CA TYR A 425 9.78 -24.74 22.29
C TYR A 425 9.05 -24.54 23.64
N ASP A 426 9.28 -23.42 24.31
CA ASP A 426 8.63 -23.10 25.59
C ASP A 426 7.23 -22.53 25.41
N ALA A 427 6.97 -21.95 24.23
CA ALA A 427 5.63 -21.59 23.81
C ALA A 427 5.32 -22.34 22.51
N TYR A 428 4.02 -22.50 22.23
CA TYR A 428 3.48 -22.86 20.91
C TYR A 428 3.65 -24.34 20.44
N MET A 429 4.77 -25.00 20.74
CA MET A 429 5.00 -26.41 20.37
C MET A 429 4.59 -27.33 21.52
N THR A 430 3.52 -28.10 21.34
CA THR A 430 3.09 -29.17 22.26
C THR A 430 3.54 -30.54 21.77
N ALA A 431 3.51 -31.56 22.63
CA ALA A 431 3.79 -32.94 22.25
C ALA A 431 2.85 -33.44 21.14
N GLU A 432 1.55 -33.15 21.26
CA GLU A 432 0.53 -33.48 20.24
C GLU A 432 0.86 -32.86 18.88
N ARG A 433 1.22 -31.56 18.88
CA ARG A 433 1.60 -30.84 17.67
C ARG A 433 2.87 -31.39 17.03
N TYR A 434 3.88 -31.65 17.85
CA TYR A 434 5.14 -32.22 17.40
C TYR A 434 4.91 -33.58 16.72
N ASN A 435 4.12 -34.46 17.34
CA ASN A 435 3.77 -35.77 16.80
C ASN A 435 2.96 -35.67 15.51
N TYR A 436 2.10 -34.67 15.37
CA TYR A 436 1.39 -34.42 14.11
C TYR A 436 2.32 -33.94 12.98
N MET A 437 3.24 -33.02 13.27
CA MET A 437 4.14 -32.43 12.27
C MET A 437 5.23 -33.39 11.79
N TYR A 438 5.80 -34.17 12.70
CA TYR A 438 6.95 -35.05 12.43
C TYR A 438 6.54 -36.54 12.35
N GLY A 439 5.25 -36.82 12.52
CA GLY A 439 4.68 -38.16 12.56
C GLY A 439 4.86 -38.84 13.92
N ALA A 440 3.95 -39.74 14.29
CA ALA A 440 4.04 -40.55 15.52
C ALA A 440 5.27 -41.50 15.55
N ASN A 441 6.01 -41.59 14.44
CA ASN A 441 7.21 -42.41 14.25
C ASN A 441 8.51 -41.58 14.24
N SER A 442 8.51 -40.33 14.70
CA SER A 442 9.77 -39.58 14.81
C SER A 442 10.73 -40.31 15.76
N GLU A 443 11.99 -40.50 15.35
CA GLU A 443 13.01 -41.19 16.16
C GLU A 443 13.32 -40.47 17.48
N VAL A 444 12.94 -39.19 17.59
CA VAL A 444 13.17 -38.34 18.74
C VAL A 444 11.83 -37.87 19.30
N SER A 445 11.63 -37.94 20.62
CA SER A 445 10.42 -37.46 21.28
C SER A 445 10.40 -35.92 21.37
N TYR A 446 9.21 -35.36 21.59
CA TYR A 446 9.05 -33.92 21.82
C TYR A 446 9.91 -33.42 22.98
N GLU A 447 9.96 -34.15 24.10
CA GLU A 447 10.70 -33.76 25.30
C GLU A 447 12.20 -33.67 25.02
N VAL A 448 12.75 -34.63 24.27
CA VAL A 448 14.16 -34.63 23.88
C VAL A 448 14.46 -33.45 22.96
N MET A 449 13.60 -33.17 21.98
CA MET A 449 13.77 -32.02 21.08
C MET A 449 13.67 -30.68 21.81
N ALA A 450 12.69 -30.51 22.69
CA ALA A 450 12.52 -29.29 23.47
C ALA A 450 13.75 -29.05 24.36
N GLU A 451 14.27 -30.08 25.00
CA GLU A 451 15.49 -29.98 25.81
C GLU A 451 16.73 -29.64 24.96
N GLN A 452 16.89 -30.25 23.78
CA GLN A 452 17.97 -29.91 22.85
C GLN A 452 17.89 -28.45 22.39
N ARG A 453 16.68 -27.96 22.10
CA ARG A 453 16.41 -26.58 21.71
C ARG A 453 16.76 -25.59 22.83
N ARG A 454 16.36 -25.88 24.08
CA ARG A 454 16.75 -25.08 25.25
C ARG A 454 18.27 -25.00 25.42
N LYS A 455 18.96 -26.15 25.39
CA LYS A 455 20.43 -26.19 25.47
C LYS A 455 21.11 -25.44 24.33
N ALA A 456 20.59 -25.54 23.11
CA ALA A 456 21.11 -24.80 21.95
C ALA A 456 20.95 -23.29 22.14
N TRP A 457 19.81 -22.85 22.68
CA TRP A 457 19.58 -21.45 23.01
C TRP A 457 20.55 -20.93 24.07
N ASP A 458 20.69 -21.66 25.18
CA ASP A 458 21.54 -21.25 26.30
C ASP A 458 23.03 -21.24 25.93
N SER A 459 23.45 -22.14 25.03
CA SER A 459 24.85 -22.23 24.59
C SER A 459 25.23 -21.24 23.50
N HIS A 460 24.32 -20.93 22.56
CA HIS A 460 24.66 -20.10 21.39
C HIS A 460 23.57 -19.06 21.05
N GLY A 461 22.28 -19.40 21.23
CA GLY A 461 21.15 -18.53 20.85
C GLY A 461 21.22 -17.13 21.47
N ILE A 462 21.53 -17.03 22.76
CA ILE A 462 21.69 -15.74 23.47
C ILE A 462 22.79 -14.89 22.80
N HIS A 463 23.96 -15.49 22.56
CA HIS A 463 25.07 -14.81 21.90
C HIS A 463 24.74 -14.33 20.48
N HIS A 464 23.87 -15.03 19.76
CA HIS A 464 23.38 -14.56 18.45
C HIS A 464 22.47 -13.34 18.57
N MET A 465 21.59 -13.31 19.56
CA MET A 465 20.68 -12.17 19.77
C MET A 465 21.43 -10.90 20.17
N LEU A 466 22.45 -11.03 21.03
CA LEU A 466 23.25 -9.90 21.52
C LEU A 466 24.13 -9.23 20.45
N LYS A 467 24.19 -9.77 19.22
CA LYS A 467 24.88 -9.14 18.08
C LYS A 467 24.09 -7.97 17.47
N ALA A 468 22.83 -7.79 17.86
CA ALA A 468 22.05 -6.64 17.42
C ALA A 468 22.67 -5.33 17.92
N THR A 469 22.75 -4.34 17.04
CA THR A 469 23.08 -2.96 17.42
C THR A 469 21.90 -2.04 17.11
N VAL A 470 21.96 -0.81 17.61
CA VAL A 470 20.93 0.20 17.38
C VAL A 470 20.79 0.50 15.88
N GLU A 471 21.91 0.56 15.15
CA GLU A 471 21.94 0.83 13.71
C GLU A 471 21.66 -0.40 12.86
N LYS A 472 22.04 -1.59 13.35
CA LYS A 472 21.94 -2.85 12.62
C LYS A 472 21.23 -3.89 13.49
N PRO A 473 19.89 -3.89 13.49
CA PRO A 473 19.13 -4.91 14.19
C PRO A 473 19.41 -6.29 13.59
N HIS A 474 19.32 -7.32 14.41
CA HIS A 474 19.35 -8.71 13.98
C HIS A 474 17.95 -9.11 13.47
N PRO A 475 17.81 -10.14 12.61
CA PRO A 475 16.48 -10.57 12.14
C PRO A 475 15.47 -10.89 13.25
N ASN A 476 15.95 -11.30 14.43
CA ASN A 476 15.12 -11.77 15.55
C ASN A 476 15.29 -10.97 16.85
N SER A 477 16.16 -9.96 16.87
CA SER A 477 16.41 -9.11 18.04
C SER A 477 16.86 -7.71 17.62
N PHE A 478 16.77 -6.75 18.53
CA PHE A 478 17.11 -5.36 18.27
C PHE A 478 17.67 -4.73 19.55
N ALA A 479 18.59 -3.77 19.39
CA ALA A 479 19.12 -2.99 20.49
C ALA A 479 18.50 -1.59 20.51
N VAL A 480 18.44 -0.98 21.69
CA VAL A 480 17.99 0.39 21.89
C VAL A 480 19.00 1.17 22.73
N LYS A 481 18.98 2.50 22.66
CA LYS A 481 19.97 3.32 23.37
C LYS A 481 19.72 3.29 24.86
N LYS A 482 20.73 2.86 25.63
CA LYS A 482 20.65 2.72 27.09
C LYS A 482 20.26 4.03 27.78
N GLU A 483 20.88 5.13 27.38
CA GLU A 483 20.68 6.46 27.97
C GLU A 483 19.28 7.03 27.73
N LYS A 484 18.50 6.43 26.83
CA LYS A 484 17.12 6.79 26.54
C LYS A 484 16.10 5.85 27.17
N MET A 485 16.52 4.86 27.96
CA MET A 485 15.59 3.99 28.66
C MET A 485 14.89 4.75 29.78
N VAL A 486 13.56 4.65 29.82
CA VAL A 486 12.73 5.23 30.89
C VAL A 486 12.65 4.23 32.04
N SER A 487 13.05 4.65 33.24
CA SER A 487 12.95 3.87 34.49
C SER A 487 11.75 4.24 35.37
N ALA A 488 10.98 5.25 34.95
CA ALA A 488 9.77 5.68 35.65
C ALA A 488 8.73 4.55 35.75
N LYS A 489 7.88 4.61 36.77
CA LYS A 489 6.71 3.74 36.90
C LYS A 489 5.74 4.00 35.73
N ILE A 490 5.43 2.95 34.99
CA ILE A 490 4.57 2.97 33.80
C ILE A 490 3.67 1.72 33.86
N ASP A 491 2.41 1.85 33.44
CA ASP A 491 1.52 0.69 33.32
C ASP A 491 1.91 -0.20 32.14
N SER A 492 1.72 -1.51 32.26
CA SER A 492 2.15 -2.50 31.26
C SER A 492 1.71 -2.19 29.82
N TRP A 493 0.48 -1.66 29.64
CA TRP A 493 -0.04 -1.29 28.32
C TRP A 493 0.74 -0.15 27.65
N ALA A 494 1.40 0.71 28.44
CA ALA A 494 2.08 1.92 27.97
C ALA A 494 3.59 1.77 27.82
N ILE A 495 4.21 0.75 28.46
CA ILE A 495 5.67 0.57 28.51
C ILE A 495 6.29 0.71 27.12
N ASN A 496 5.84 -0.10 26.16
CA ASN A 496 6.38 -0.08 24.81
C ASN A 496 6.30 1.31 24.15
N HIS A 497 5.16 1.99 24.29
CA HIS A 497 4.93 3.31 23.69
C HIS A 497 5.82 4.39 24.31
N VAL A 498 5.93 4.41 25.64
CA VAL A 498 6.76 5.37 26.37
C VAL A 498 8.24 5.17 26.04
N GLN A 499 8.70 3.91 25.98
CA GLN A 499 10.08 3.61 25.61
C GLN A 499 10.37 4.08 24.18
N TYR A 500 9.49 3.78 23.22
CA TYR A 500 9.67 4.26 21.84
C TYR A 500 9.62 5.78 21.72
N ALA A 501 8.74 6.45 22.48
CA ALA A 501 8.70 7.91 22.54
C ALA A 501 10.04 8.48 23.03
N SER A 502 10.62 7.88 24.07
CA SER A 502 11.94 8.26 24.60
C SER A 502 13.06 8.01 23.59
N GLN A 503 13.09 6.85 22.94
CA GLN A 503 14.06 6.54 21.87
C GLN A 503 13.99 7.58 20.72
N ASN A 504 12.81 8.19 20.53
CA ASN A 504 12.56 9.25 19.55
C ASN A 504 12.70 10.69 20.09
N ASP A 505 13.23 10.91 21.29
CA ASP A 505 13.50 12.22 21.91
C ASP A 505 12.27 12.99 22.41
N LEU A 506 11.12 12.33 22.57
CA LEU A 506 9.87 12.96 23.02
C LEU A 506 9.77 13.04 24.56
N VAL A 507 10.58 12.26 25.27
CA VAL A 507 10.56 12.17 26.73
C VAL A 507 11.68 13.01 27.32
N ASP A 508 11.33 13.94 28.21
CA ASP A 508 12.28 14.63 29.07
C ASP A 508 12.41 13.82 30.38
N LEU A 509 13.50 13.04 30.48
CA LEU A 509 13.73 12.08 31.57
C LEU A 509 13.78 12.73 32.96
N VAL A 510 14.02 14.04 33.04
CA VAL A 510 14.07 14.78 34.31
C VAL A 510 12.73 15.47 34.57
N LEU A 511 12.20 16.20 33.59
CA LEU A 511 11.01 17.04 33.78
C LEU A 511 9.72 16.21 34.00
N LEU A 512 9.62 15.03 33.38
CA LEU A 512 8.42 14.19 33.52
C LEU A 512 8.39 13.39 34.84
N GLY A 513 9.46 13.39 35.63
CA GLY A 513 9.53 12.69 36.92
C GLY A 513 9.68 11.16 36.79
N ASP A 514 9.34 10.44 37.86
CA ASP A 514 9.57 9.00 38.03
C ASP A 514 8.27 8.16 38.11
N ASP A 515 7.08 8.76 37.98
CA ASP A 515 5.79 8.05 37.90
C ASP A 515 4.91 8.62 36.79
N TYR A 516 4.86 7.92 35.65
CA TYR A 516 4.10 8.36 34.47
C TYR A 516 2.61 7.97 34.55
N THR A 517 2.19 7.28 35.60
CA THR A 517 0.77 7.02 35.88
C THR A 517 0.06 8.25 36.48
N ARG A 518 0.82 9.25 36.93
CA ARG A 518 0.29 10.50 37.50
C ARG A 518 -0.33 11.40 36.42
N PRO A 519 -1.27 12.28 36.80
CA PRO A 519 -1.73 13.37 35.94
C PRO A 519 -0.57 14.20 35.39
N ILE A 520 -0.64 14.56 34.11
CA ILE A 520 0.33 15.46 33.48
C ILE A 520 -0.02 16.91 33.75
N THR A 521 0.99 17.71 34.10
CA THR A 521 0.87 19.18 34.24
C THR A 521 0.99 19.88 32.88
N ALA A 522 0.43 21.07 32.74
CA ALA A 522 0.53 21.87 31.52
C ALA A 522 1.99 22.13 31.11
N ARG A 523 2.89 22.35 32.08
CA ARG A 523 4.34 22.49 31.84
C ARG A 523 4.95 21.22 31.22
N GLN A 524 4.68 20.06 31.82
CA GLN A 524 5.18 18.78 31.32
C GLN A 524 4.62 18.47 29.92
N PHE A 525 3.33 18.75 29.72
CA PHE A 525 2.68 18.63 28.42
C PHE A 525 3.39 19.47 27.35
N CYS A 526 3.71 20.74 27.66
CA CYS A 526 4.42 21.62 26.73
C CYS A 526 5.77 21.03 26.28
N SER A 527 6.51 20.39 27.19
CA SER A 527 7.77 19.72 26.84
C SER A 527 7.56 18.62 25.80
N VAL A 528 6.56 17.75 26.00
CA VAL A 528 6.24 16.67 25.07
C VAL A 528 5.78 17.23 23.71
N ALA A 529 4.88 18.22 23.70
CA ALA A 529 4.35 18.81 22.47
C ALA A 529 5.44 19.54 21.66
N VAL A 530 6.31 20.31 22.31
CA VAL A 530 7.44 21.00 21.65
C VAL A 530 8.40 19.99 21.05
N ARG A 531 8.80 18.96 21.81
CA ARG A 531 9.68 17.90 21.31
C ARG A 531 9.07 17.18 20.12
N MET A 532 7.76 16.92 20.14
CA MET A 532 7.03 16.35 19.00
C MET A 532 7.12 17.25 17.76
N ILE A 533 6.84 18.55 17.90
CA ILE A 533 6.94 19.51 16.78
C ILE A 533 8.36 19.54 16.22
N GLU A 534 9.37 19.75 17.06
CA GLU A 534 10.77 19.85 16.62
C GLU A 534 11.26 18.53 16.00
N LYS A 535 10.74 17.38 16.47
CA LYS A 535 11.00 16.07 15.87
C LYS A 535 10.40 15.94 14.47
N ILE A 536 9.19 16.45 14.24
CA ILE A 536 8.52 16.41 12.93
C ILE A 536 9.16 17.39 11.96
N THR A 537 9.33 18.65 12.37
CA THR A 537 9.81 19.74 11.51
C THR A 537 11.31 19.68 11.26
N LYS A 538 12.08 19.05 12.16
CA LYS A 538 13.55 19.10 12.21
C LYS A 538 14.07 20.54 12.42
N LEU A 539 13.25 21.40 12.99
CA LEU A 539 13.55 22.81 13.26
C LEU A 539 13.29 23.11 14.73
N GLU A 540 14.11 23.98 15.30
CA GLU A 540 13.86 24.54 16.62
C GLU A 540 12.74 25.59 16.55
N ILE A 541 11.84 25.62 17.54
CA ILE A 541 10.82 26.66 17.64
C ILE A 541 11.47 27.95 18.16
N PRO A 542 11.44 29.07 17.41
CA PRO A 542 12.05 30.32 17.86
C PRO A 542 11.21 30.98 18.96
N VAL A 543 11.85 31.31 20.08
CA VAL A 543 11.23 32.14 21.12
C VAL A 543 11.53 33.60 20.81
N ASN A 544 10.53 34.35 20.31
CA ASN A 544 10.69 35.79 20.06
C ASN A 544 10.41 36.61 21.33
N SER A 545 11.06 37.78 21.45
CA SER A 545 10.99 38.62 22.65
C SER A 545 9.66 39.37 22.82
N PHE A 546 8.84 39.47 21.77
CA PHE A 546 7.57 40.22 21.74
C PHE A 546 6.33 39.35 22.07
N GLY A 547 6.44 38.02 22.00
CA GLY A 547 5.38 37.06 22.30
C GLY A 547 5.72 36.12 23.46
N ARG A 548 6.33 36.62 24.54
CA ARG A 548 6.63 35.80 25.72
C ARG A 548 5.39 35.53 26.57
N ASN A 549 5.20 34.27 26.97
CA ASN A 549 4.25 33.93 28.03
C ASN A 549 4.76 34.52 29.35
N ARG A 550 4.07 35.52 29.90
CA ARG A 550 4.52 36.23 31.12
C ARG A 550 4.32 35.44 32.42
N LYS A 551 3.74 34.24 32.35
CA LYS A 551 3.40 33.40 33.52
C LYS A 551 4.40 32.27 33.79
N SER A 552 5.35 32.02 32.88
CA SER A 552 6.36 30.99 33.07
C SER A 552 7.62 31.33 32.27
N ASP A 553 8.79 31.29 32.90
CA ASP A 553 10.07 31.40 32.20
C ASP A 553 10.58 30.04 31.68
N ASP A 554 9.79 28.97 31.84
CA ASP A 554 10.12 27.66 31.29
C ASP A 554 10.17 27.69 29.76
N VAL A 555 11.30 27.25 29.21
CA VAL A 555 11.58 27.31 27.77
C VAL A 555 10.54 26.56 26.93
N TYR A 556 9.99 25.44 27.42
CA TYR A 556 9.01 24.67 26.67
C TYR A 556 7.66 25.36 26.65
N VAL A 557 7.26 26.01 27.75
CA VAL A 557 6.04 26.83 27.78
C VAL A 557 6.16 28.00 26.82
N GLN A 558 7.32 28.67 26.78
CA GLN A 558 7.58 29.77 25.84
C GLN A 558 7.51 29.30 24.38
N LYS A 559 8.13 28.16 24.06
CA LYS A 559 8.09 27.57 22.71
C LYS A 559 6.68 27.14 22.32
N ALA A 560 5.95 26.45 23.20
CA ALA A 560 4.57 26.02 22.95
C ALA A 560 3.64 27.22 22.68
N PHE A 561 3.82 28.30 23.44
CA PHE A 561 3.10 29.56 23.22
C PHE A 561 3.48 30.21 21.88
N ALA A 562 4.78 30.31 21.55
CA ALA A 562 5.25 30.85 20.27
C ALA A 562 4.72 30.06 19.06
N ALA A 563 4.54 28.74 19.20
CA ALA A 563 3.93 27.88 18.20
C ALA A 563 2.39 27.86 18.22
N SER A 564 1.75 28.70 19.04
CA SER A 564 0.29 28.76 19.22
C SER A 564 -0.35 27.43 19.61
N VAL A 565 0.41 26.56 20.29
CA VAL A 565 -0.11 25.32 20.89
C VAL A 565 -1.01 25.66 22.08
N LEU A 566 -0.49 26.53 22.95
CA LEU A 566 -1.24 27.12 24.05
C LEU A 566 -2.07 28.30 23.56
N ASP A 567 -3.23 28.47 24.16
CA ASP A 567 -4.09 29.64 23.99
C ASP A 567 -3.49 30.89 24.67
N ASN A 568 -3.82 32.07 24.14
CA ASN A 568 -3.37 33.38 24.63
C ASN A 568 -4.07 33.83 25.94
N SER A 569 -4.61 32.90 26.72
CA SER A 569 -5.39 33.23 27.92
C SER A 569 -4.49 33.81 29.01
N THR A 570 -5.00 34.82 29.72
CA THR A 570 -4.29 35.47 30.84
C THR A 570 -4.16 34.57 32.08
N ASP A 571 -4.83 33.42 32.07
CA ASP A 571 -5.06 32.53 33.20
C ASP A 571 -4.29 31.21 33.10
N PHE A 572 -3.32 31.10 32.18
CA PHE A 572 -2.49 29.90 32.06
C PHE A 572 -1.72 29.59 33.36
N ASP A 573 -1.93 28.38 33.88
CA ASP A 573 -1.22 27.83 35.04
C ASP A 573 -0.35 26.63 34.61
N PRO A 574 1.00 26.72 34.70
CA PRO A 574 1.88 25.63 34.32
C PRO A 574 1.72 24.36 35.18
N SER A 575 1.12 24.47 36.37
CA SER A 575 0.88 23.36 37.29
C SER A 575 -0.49 22.70 37.11
N ALA A 576 -1.39 23.30 36.34
CA ALA A 576 -2.71 22.75 36.08
C ALA A 576 -2.61 21.42 35.32
N THR A 577 -3.50 20.49 35.66
CA THR A 577 -3.62 19.21 34.97
C THR A 577 -4.37 19.35 33.66
N ILE A 578 -4.04 18.52 32.68
CA ILE A 578 -4.64 18.56 31.34
C ILE A 578 -5.77 17.53 31.20
N THR A 579 -6.93 17.98 30.73
CA THR A 579 -8.05 17.10 30.33
C THR A 579 -7.84 16.48 28.95
N ARG A 580 -8.60 15.44 28.60
CA ARG A 580 -8.53 14.78 27.28
C ARG A 580 -8.87 15.71 26.13
N GLU A 581 -9.86 16.58 26.26
CA GLU A 581 -10.20 17.57 25.23
C GLU A 581 -9.11 18.63 25.06
N GLN A 582 -8.44 19.03 26.15
CA GLN A 582 -7.29 19.94 26.09
C GLN A 582 -6.08 19.25 25.45
N MET A 583 -5.80 17.99 25.80
CA MET A 583 -4.75 17.19 25.15
C MET A 583 -4.99 17.13 23.63
N ALA A 584 -6.21 16.81 23.20
CA ALA A 584 -6.57 16.73 21.79
C ALA A 584 -6.40 18.10 21.09
N ALA A 585 -6.91 19.18 21.68
CA ALA A 585 -6.77 20.53 21.13
C ALA A 585 -5.32 20.99 21.00
N TYR A 586 -4.51 20.78 22.02
CA TYR A 586 -3.12 21.23 22.01
C TYR A 586 -2.26 20.39 21.05
N LEU A 587 -2.43 19.06 21.02
CA LEU A 587 -1.72 18.22 20.05
C LEU A 587 -2.19 18.46 18.61
N TYR A 588 -3.47 18.73 18.38
CA TYR A 588 -3.98 19.16 17.07
C TYR A 588 -3.32 20.45 16.60
N ARG A 589 -3.24 21.49 17.45
CA ARG A 589 -2.53 22.74 17.11
C ARG A 589 -1.05 22.52 16.85
N ALA A 590 -0.40 21.66 17.62
CA ALA A 590 0.98 21.26 17.39
C ALA A 590 1.17 20.58 16.01
N LEU A 591 0.23 19.72 15.62
CA LEU A 591 0.21 19.09 14.30
C LEU A 591 -0.05 20.11 13.17
N MET A 592 -0.91 21.11 13.38
CA MET A 592 -1.12 22.20 12.42
C MET A 592 0.15 23.04 12.23
N TYR A 593 0.81 23.43 13.33
CA TYR A 593 2.10 24.11 13.27
C TYR A 593 3.14 23.27 12.51
N ALA A 594 3.21 21.97 12.81
CA ALA A 594 4.12 21.05 12.13
C ALA A 594 3.79 20.89 10.63
N ARG A 595 2.52 20.87 10.24
CA ARG A 595 2.06 20.87 8.83
C ARG A 595 2.53 22.12 8.10
N GLU A 596 2.41 23.30 8.72
CA GLU A 596 2.86 24.57 8.15
C GLU A 596 4.37 24.57 7.88
N HIS A 597 5.15 24.03 8.83
CA HIS A 597 6.61 24.09 8.85
C HIS A 597 7.30 22.81 8.34
N SER A 598 6.57 21.88 7.73
CA SER A 598 7.13 20.64 7.16
C SER A 598 6.39 20.16 5.91
N ASN A 599 6.80 18.97 5.42
CA ASN A 599 6.13 18.27 4.32
C ASN A 599 4.96 17.39 4.80
N MET A 600 4.64 17.38 6.10
CA MET A 600 3.48 16.66 6.63
C MET A 600 2.18 17.19 6.01
N ARG A 601 1.30 16.30 5.59
CA ARG A 601 -0.04 16.59 5.07
C ARG A 601 -1.03 15.60 5.69
N PHE A 602 -2.26 16.04 5.93
CA PHE A 602 -3.32 15.20 6.50
C PHE A 602 -4.32 14.79 5.44
N THR A 603 -4.99 13.68 5.69
CA THR A 603 -6.08 13.18 4.86
C THR A 603 -7.37 13.95 5.12
N GLN A 604 -8.35 13.84 4.22
CA GLN A 604 -9.74 14.15 4.57
C GLN A 604 -10.25 13.11 5.56
N TYR A 605 -11.10 13.52 6.48
CA TYR A 605 -11.63 12.66 7.50
C TYR A 605 -13.08 13.03 7.81
N GLU A 606 -13.83 12.05 8.30
CA GLU A 606 -15.20 12.25 8.78
C GLU A 606 -15.20 12.17 10.30
N SER A 607 -15.98 13.05 10.94
CA SER A 607 -16.14 13.02 12.39
C SER A 607 -16.88 11.76 12.82
N ARG A 608 -16.31 11.06 13.80
CA ARG A 608 -16.94 9.91 14.46
C ARG A 608 -17.55 10.26 15.82
N LEU A 609 -17.61 11.55 16.15
CA LEU A 609 -18.07 11.97 17.48
C LEU A 609 -19.54 11.59 17.73
N ALA A 610 -20.35 11.46 16.67
CA ALA A 610 -21.74 11.01 16.77
C ALA A 610 -21.88 9.56 17.28
N ASP A 611 -20.81 8.77 17.28
CA ASP A 611 -20.81 7.40 17.81
C ASP A 611 -20.71 7.34 19.35
N TYR A 612 -20.49 8.48 20.02
CA TYR A 612 -20.27 8.55 21.46
C TYR A 612 -21.40 9.25 22.20
N ASP A 613 -21.84 8.62 23.30
CA ASP A 613 -22.95 9.09 24.12
C ASP A 613 -22.63 10.41 24.85
N ASP A 614 -21.34 10.70 25.09
CA ASP A 614 -20.84 11.86 25.82
C ASP A 614 -20.22 12.95 24.92
N ALA A 615 -20.52 12.92 23.63
CA ALA A 615 -20.01 13.90 22.66
C ALA A 615 -20.51 15.33 22.91
N ASP A 616 -21.68 15.48 23.54
CA ASP A 616 -22.27 16.77 23.94
C ASP A 616 -21.50 17.47 25.09
N MET A 617 -20.70 16.71 25.85
CA MET A 617 -19.81 17.26 26.89
C MET A 617 -18.56 17.93 26.31
N ILE A 618 -18.27 17.76 25.03
CA ILE A 618 -17.10 18.35 24.37
C ILE A 618 -17.30 19.86 24.28
N SER A 619 -16.33 20.62 24.79
CA SER A 619 -16.37 22.08 24.67
C SER A 619 -16.37 22.51 23.20
N ALA A 620 -17.10 23.58 22.84
CA ALA A 620 -17.21 24.04 21.45
C ALA A 620 -15.84 24.27 20.76
N TRP A 621 -14.83 24.74 21.49
CA TRP A 621 -13.47 24.95 20.98
C TRP A 621 -12.68 23.65 20.76
N ALA A 622 -13.15 22.52 21.29
CA ALA A 622 -12.50 21.21 21.24
C ALA A 622 -13.16 20.24 20.25
N VAL A 623 -14.32 20.57 19.67
CA VAL A 623 -15.06 19.68 18.76
C VAL A 623 -14.20 19.25 17.57
N GLU A 624 -13.67 20.19 16.80
CA GLU A 624 -12.81 19.91 15.64
C GLU A 624 -11.54 19.15 16.02
N PRO A 625 -10.74 19.57 17.03
CA PRO A 625 -9.59 18.79 17.47
C PRO A 625 -9.92 17.36 17.90
N MET A 626 -11.01 17.17 18.65
CA MET A 626 -11.45 15.85 19.08
C MET A 626 -11.86 14.99 17.88
N ALA A 627 -12.61 15.56 16.93
CA ALA A 627 -13.02 14.88 15.71
C ALA A 627 -11.78 14.43 14.89
N PHE A 628 -10.84 15.34 14.65
CA PHE A 628 -9.59 15.05 13.92
C PHE A 628 -8.79 13.94 14.62
N MET A 629 -8.48 14.12 15.90
CA MET A 629 -7.62 13.21 16.64
C MET A 629 -8.26 11.83 16.80
N ASN A 630 -9.59 11.76 16.91
CA ASN A 630 -10.33 10.50 16.99
C ASN A 630 -10.46 9.80 15.63
N ALA A 631 -10.77 10.53 14.56
CA ALA A 631 -10.88 9.96 13.22
C ALA A 631 -9.55 9.33 12.75
N LEU A 632 -8.42 9.97 13.06
CA LEU A 632 -7.08 9.42 12.80
C LEU A 632 -6.66 8.32 13.80
N GLY A 633 -7.47 8.02 14.81
CA GLY A 633 -7.17 6.99 15.81
C GLY A 633 -6.04 7.35 16.78
N LEU A 634 -5.63 8.63 16.83
CA LEU A 634 -4.61 9.14 17.74
C LEU A 634 -5.15 9.24 19.16
N VAL A 635 -6.37 9.77 19.32
CA VAL A 635 -7.12 9.76 20.57
C VAL A 635 -8.25 8.74 20.45
N LYS A 636 -8.04 7.57 21.08
CA LYS A 636 -9.03 6.50 21.11
C LYS A 636 -10.06 6.74 22.21
N ALA A 637 -11.27 6.26 21.98
CA ALA A 637 -12.32 6.19 22.99
C ALA A 637 -11.94 5.26 24.14
N LYS A 638 -12.42 5.55 25.34
CA LYS A 638 -12.18 4.73 26.54
C LYS A 638 -13.02 3.45 26.49
N THR A 639 -14.19 3.53 25.88
CA THR A 639 -15.09 2.39 25.61
C THR A 639 -15.60 2.46 24.17
N LYS A 640 -16.49 1.54 23.77
CA LYS A 640 -17.12 1.59 22.45
C LYS A 640 -17.99 2.85 22.25
N THR A 641 -18.57 3.41 23.32
CA THR A 641 -19.54 4.52 23.24
C THR A 641 -19.15 5.75 24.08
N THR A 642 -17.92 5.81 24.61
CA THR A 642 -17.50 6.92 25.50
C THR A 642 -16.11 7.44 25.16
N ILE A 643 -16.00 8.74 24.85
CA ILE A 643 -14.74 9.42 24.51
C ILE A 643 -14.08 10.12 25.72
N ALA A 644 -14.87 10.42 26.76
CA ALA A 644 -14.50 11.00 28.05
C ALA A 644 -13.71 12.32 27.91
N PRO A 645 -14.30 13.41 27.39
CA PRO A 645 -13.55 14.62 27.07
C PRO A 645 -13.00 15.35 28.31
N LYS A 646 -13.66 15.23 29.46
CA LYS A 646 -13.30 15.93 30.71
C LYS A 646 -12.34 15.17 31.63
N ASP A 647 -12.04 13.91 31.31
CA ASP A 647 -11.12 13.10 32.12
C ASP A 647 -9.70 13.68 32.08
N ILE A 648 -8.99 13.58 33.19
CA ILE A 648 -7.59 14.03 33.31
C ILE A 648 -6.65 13.00 32.67
N CYS A 649 -5.73 13.49 31.83
CA CYS A 649 -4.71 12.67 31.19
C CYS A 649 -3.54 12.37 32.13
N SER A 650 -3.04 11.14 32.07
CA SER A 650 -1.76 10.78 32.67
C SER A 650 -0.58 11.11 31.73
N ILE A 651 0.64 11.15 32.28
CA ILE A 651 1.86 11.38 31.49
C ILE A 651 2.01 10.31 30.41
N GLN A 652 1.83 9.03 30.75
CA GLN A 652 1.97 7.92 29.81
C GLN A 652 0.95 7.97 28.66
N GLU A 653 -0.27 8.48 28.92
CA GLU A 653 -1.30 8.67 27.88
C GLU A 653 -0.87 9.76 26.89
N VAL A 654 -0.44 10.92 27.36
CA VAL A 654 0.02 12.00 26.48
C VAL A 654 1.26 11.59 25.68
N VAL A 655 2.22 10.93 26.31
CA VAL A 655 3.45 10.46 25.65
C VAL A 655 3.13 9.46 24.53
N GLN A 656 2.17 8.54 24.75
CA GLN A 656 1.70 7.62 23.72
C GLN A 656 1.09 8.38 22.53
N VAL A 657 0.13 9.29 22.79
CA VAL A 657 -0.57 10.03 21.73
C VAL A 657 0.42 10.89 20.94
N ALA A 658 1.36 11.56 21.61
CA ALA A 658 2.40 12.36 20.95
C ALA A 658 3.34 11.50 20.09
N TYR A 659 3.72 10.31 20.56
CA TYR A 659 4.52 9.37 19.77
C TYR A 659 3.79 8.89 18.52
N HIS A 660 2.51 8.51 18.62
CA HIS A 660 1.70 8.12 17.46
C HIS A 660 1.46 9.29 16.50
N SER A 661 1.40 10.52 17.02
CA SER A 661 1.22 11.73 16.22
C SER A 661 2.43 12.05 15.32
N LEU A 662 3.61 11.49 15.58
CA LEU A 662 4.76 11.61 14.66
C LEU A 662 4.46 11.08 13.26
N SER A 663 3.61 10.04 13.16
CA SER A 663 3.18 9.43 11.90
C SER A 663 1.78 9.88 11.45
N ALA A 664 1.22 10.94 12.03
CA ALA A 664 -0.13 11.41 11.69
C ALA A 664 -0.29 11.72 10.18
N GLY A 665 0.78 12.17 9.51
CA GLY A 665 0.78 12.40 8.07
C GLY A 665 0.78 11.13 7.20
N ASP A 666 1.09 9.97 7.78
CA ASP A 666 1.04 8.66 7.11
C ASP A 666 -0.31 7.94 7.33
N ILE A 667 -1.18 8.45 8.22
CA ILE A 667 -2.51 7.90 8.50
C ILE A 667 -3.53 8.47 7.52
N GLY A 668 -4.56 7.67 7.19
CA GLY A 668 -5.72 8.12 6.44
C GLY A 668 -5.92 7.41 5.11
N TRP A 669 -6.59 8.07 4.17
CA TRP A 669 -6.92 7.48 2.88
C TRP A 669 -5.69 7.23 2.02
N TYR A 670 -5.63 6.01 1.47
CA TYR A 670 -4.74 5.62 0.39
C TYR A 670 -5.56 4.98 -0.70
N GLN A 671 -5.17 5.22 -1.96
CA GLN A 671 -5.79 4.59 -3.12
C GLN A 671 -4.83 3.57 -3.72
N CYS A 672 -5.37 2.46 -4.22
CA CYS A 672 -4.63 1.44 -4.95
C CYS A 672 -4.32 1.95 -6.36
N PHE A 673 -3.04 1.97 -6.76
CA PHE A 673 -2.59 2.44 -8.09
C PHE A 673 -2.02 1.33 -8.95
N LYS A 674 -1.73 0.18 -8.36
CA LYS A 674 -1.26 -0.97 -9.08
C LYS A 674 -2.20 -2.11 -8.73
N ALA A 675 -2.84 -2.66 -9.76
CA ALA A 675 -3.46 -3.98 -9.72
C ALA A 675 -2.36 -5.01 -9.43
N GLY A 676 -1.97 -5.09 -8.16
CA GLY A 676 -1.07 -6.10 -7.65
C GLY A 676 -1.89 -7.36 -7.53
N GLY A 677 -1.93 -8.12 -8.63
CA GLY A 677 -2.57 -9.42 -8.66
C GLY A 677 -2.12 -10.25 -7.47
N MET A 678 -3.08 -10.94 -6.86
CA MET A 678 -2.91 -12.20 -6.13
C MET A 678 -1.47 -12.39 -5.61
N TYR A 679 -1.23 -12.06 -4.35
CA TYR A 679 -0.11 -12.66 -3.60
C TYR A 679 -0.60 -13.82 -2.71
N PRO A 680 -1.16 -14.92 -3.27
CA PRO A 680 -1.47 -16.10 -2.47
C PRO A 680 -0.19 -16.88 -2.10
N PHE A 681 0.99 -16.36 -2.41
CA PHE A 681 2.27 -17.07 -2.29
C PHE A 681 3.25 -16.54 -1.25
N TYR A 682 2.94 -15.49 -0.48
CA TYR A 682 3.73 -15.20 0.72
C TYR A 682 3.32 -16.16 1.84
N ARG A 683 3.80 -17.40 1.73
CA ARG A 683 3.64 -18.49 2.69
C ARG A 683 4.14 -18.17 4.11
N ASN A 684 4.64 -16.96 4.41
CA ASN A 684 5.46 -16.70 5.60
C ASN A 684 5.29 -15.32 6.27
N HIS A 685 4.24 -14.54 5.98
CA HIS A 685 4.08 -13.22 6.64
C HIS A 685 2.64 -13.00 7.10
N GLY A 686 2.50 -12.63 8.38
CA GLY A 686 1.32 -12.13 9.11
C GLY A 686 -0.12 -12.38 8.62
N PRO A 687 -1.08 -11.54 9.05
CA PRO A 687 -2.38 -11.41 8.43
C PRO A 687 -2.19 -10.58 7.15
N ILE A 688 -1.57 -11.14 6.12
CA ILE A 688 -1.63 -10.54 4.79
C ILE A 688 -3.06 -10.69 4.28
N THR A 689 -3.59 -9.63 3.67
CA THR A 689 -4.89 -9.66 3.01
C THR A 689 -4.99 -10.84 2.04
N GLN A 690 -6.06 -11.63 2.17
CA GLN A 690 -6.57 -12.35 0.98
C GLN A 690 -7.38 -11.43 0.08
N THR A 691 -7.58 -10.20 0.51
CA THR A 691 -8.21 -9.11 -0.23
C THR A 691 -7.25 -8.57 -1.29
N SER A 692 -7.56 -8.78 -2.56
CA SER A 692 -7.02 -7.99 -3.67
C SER A 692 -7.84 -6.72 -3.81
N TYR A 693 -7.14 -5.61 -3.99
CA TYR A 693 -7.71 -4.30 -4.21
C TYR A 693 -7.62 -3.97 -5.70
N ALA A 694 -8.73 -3.55 -6.29
CA ALA A 694 -8.74 -3.04 -7.65
C ALA A 694 -8.00 -1.69 -7.71
N VAL A 695 -7.49 -1.32 -8.87
CA VAL A 695 -6.99 0.05 -9.09
C VAL A 695 -8.14 1.02 -8.84
N GLY A 696 -7.91 2.04 -8.01
CA GLY A 696 -8.94 2.97 -7.56
C GLY A 696 -9.60 2.62 -6.23
N ASP A 697 -9.49 1.37 -5.74
CA ASP A 697 -9.99 1.05 -4.39
C ASP A 697 -9.25 1.90 -3.35
N ARG A 698 -10.01 2.44 -2.39
CA ARG A 698 -9.47 3.24 -1.28
C ARG A 698 -9.48 2.44 0.01
N VAL A 699 -8.41 2.57 0.78
CA VAL A 699 -8.25 1.93 2.08
C VAL A 699 -7.85 2.96 3.12
N TRP A 700 -8.33 2.76 4.35
CA TRP A 700 -7.92 3.58 5.48
C TRP A 700 -6.67 2.99 6.13
N VAL A 701 -5.53 3.67 5.99
CA VAL A 701 -4.26 3.31 6.63
C VAL A 701 -4.24 3.81 8.07
N THR A 702 -3.92 2.91 9.00
CA THR A 702 -3.79 3.20 10.44
C THR A 702 -2.33 3.31 10.90
N ALA A 703 -1.40 2.70 10.17
CA ALA A 703 0.03 2.81 10.43
C ALA A 703 0.86 2.42 9.21
N LYS A 704 2.10 2.90 9.16
CA LYS A 704 3.12 2.51 8.18
C LYS A 704 4.32 1.91 8.90
N ASP A 705 4.79 0.76 8.46
CA ASP A 705 5.96 0.11 9.03
C ASP A 705 7.26 0.45 8.27
N GLU A 706 8.40 0.18 8.91
CA GLU A 706 9.74 0.41 8.34
C GLU A 706 10.09 -0.53 7.18
N LYS A 707 9.32 -1.62 7.00
CA LYS A 707 9.57 -2.68 6.00
C LYS A 707 8.79 -2.44 4.71
N GLY A 708 8.04 -1.35 4.61
CA GLY A 708 7.25 -0.99 3.43
C GLY A 708 5.85 -1.63 3.41
N TRP A 709 5.27 -1.93 4.57
CA TRP A 709 3.88 -2.34 4.72
C TRP A 709 3.04 -1.23 5.35
N LEU A 710 1.79 -1.16 4.92
CA LEU A 710 0.75 -0.33 5.49
C LEU A 710 -0.21 -1.21 6.26
N SER A 711 -0.48 -0.87 7.52
CA SER A 711 -1.59 -1.44 8.27
C SER A 711 -2.86 -0.70 7.85
N VAL A 712 -3.90 -1.43 7.45
CA VAL A 712 -5.15 -0.87 6.91
C VAL A 712 -6.34 -1.54 7.55
N ILE A 713 -7.46 -0.83 7.58
CA ILE A 713 -8.78 -1.41 7.81
C ILE A 713 -9.29 -1.88 6.45
N ASP A 714 -9.52 -3.18 6.30
CA ASP A 714 -10.08 -3.77 5.08
C ASP A 714 -11.52 -3.25 4.88
N PRO A 715 -11.83 -2.56 3.77
CA PRO A 715 -13.14 -1.98 3.54
C PRO A 715 -14.26 -3.01 3.39
N TYR A 716 -13.94 -4.27 3.04
CA TYR A 716 -14.95 -5.31 2.81
C TYR A 716 -15.41 -5.99 4.11
N ASN A 717 -14.58 -6.03 5.16
CA ASN A 717 -14.90 -6.72 6.41
C ASN A 717 -14.58 -5.95 7.69
N GLY A 718 -13.98 -4.77 7.59
CA GLY A 718 -13.62 -3.93 8.73
C GLY A 718 -12.48 -4.46 9.59
N LEU A 719 -11.74 -5.48 9.15
CA LEU A 719 -10.65 -6.10 9.92
C LEU A 719 -9.30 -5.43 9.63
N ASP A 720 -8.46 -5.31 10.66
CA ASP A 720 -7.07 -4.85 10.52
C ASP A 720 -6.23 -5.84 9.72
N THR A 721 -5.53 -5.35 8.71
CA THR A 721 -4.72 -6.16 7.80
C THR A 721 -3.52 -5.38 7.27
N GLN A 722 -2.67 -6.01 6.46
CA GLN A 722 -1.48 -5.36 5.89
C GLN A 722 -1.43 -5.44 4.37
N VAL A 723 -1.07 -4.31 3.75
CA VAL A 723 -0.88 -4.16 2.30
C VAL A 723 0.49 -3.55 1.99
N PRO A 724 1.11 -3.88 0.84
CA PRO A 724 2.41 -3.33 0.49
C PRO A 724 2.29 -1.85 0.08
N ILE A 725 3.14 -0.99 0.64
CA ILE A 725 3.15 0.45 0.33
C ILE A 725 3.37 0.73 -1.16
N GLY A 726 4.07 -0.16 -1.87
CA GLY A 726 4.36 -0.02 -3.29
C GLY A 726 3.13 0.02 -4.19
N ASP A 727 2.02 -0.57 -3.74
CA ASP A 727 0.78 -0.71 -4.53
C ASP A 727 -0.23 0.42 -4.24
N PHE A 728 -0.01 1.21 -3.17
CA PHE A 728 -0.92 2.25 -2.70
C PHE A 728 -0.27 3.64 -2.70
N ARG A 729 -1.06 4.71 -2.85
CA ARG A 729 -0.58 6.09 -2.67
C ARG A 729 -1.45 6.89 -1.72
N PRO A 730 -0.83 7.77 -0.90
CA PRO A 730 -1.56 8.60 0.04
C PRO A 730 -2.43 9.63 -0.67
N ILE A 731 -3.69 9.75 -0.24
CA ILE A 731 -4.59 10.84 -0.58
C ILE A 731 -4.53 11.86 0.55
N ARG A 732 -4.18 13.11 0.24
CA ARG A 732 -4.11 14.21 1.21
C ARG A 732 -4.65 15.50 0.63
N VAL A 733 -5.01 16.41 1.53
CA VAL A 733 -5.45 17.75 1.17
C VAL A 733 -4.24 18.67 0.95
N LEU A 734 -4.26 19.46 -0.11
CA LEU A 734 -3.22 20.46 -0.40
C LEU A 734 -3.31 21.62 0.60
N LYS A 735 -2.21 22.39 0.72
CA LYS A 735 -2.16 23.58 1.59
C LYS A 735 -3.03 24.74 1.06
N GLU A 736 -3.38 24.73 -0.23
CA GLU A 736 -4.03 25.84 -0.92
C GLU A 736 -5.57 25.77 -0.86
N ASP A 737 -6.14 24.62 -0.47
CA ASP A 737 -7.59 24.36 -0.42
C ASP A 737 -8.21 24.60 0.98
N ASP A 738 -7.42 25.10 1.93
CA ASP A 738 -7.78 25.23 3.36
C ASP A 738 -8.98 26.14 3.64
N ALA A 739 -9.35 27.04 2.71
CA ALA A 739 -10.52 27.90 2.87
C ALA A 739 -11.86 27.13 2.87
N GLN A 740 -11.91 25.92 2.27
CA GLN A 740 -13.14 25.11 2.21
C GLN A 740 -13.31 24.15 3.40
N LEU A 741 -12.22 23.64 3.99
CA LEU A 741 -12.28 22.78 5.18
C LEU A 741 -12.87 23.50 6.39
N TYR A 742 -12.62 24.81 6.51
CA TYR A 742 -13.17 25.63 7.59
C TYR A 742 -14.70 25.80 7.51
N GLN A 743 -15.29 25.67 6.31
CA GLN A 743 -16.75 25.85 6.12
C GLN A 743 -17.53 24.54 6.05
N GLN A 744 -16.93 23.43 5.61
CA GLN A 744 -17.64 22.16 5.47
C GLN A 744 -17.73 21.33 6.77
N CYS A 745 -16.82 21.53 7.74
CA CYS A 745 -16.86 20.81 9.02
C CYS A 745 -17.71 21.53 10.11
N VAL A 746 -18.13 22.77 9.86
CA VAL A 746 -18.91 23.61 10.80
C VAL A 746 -20.43 23.56 10.52
N LEU A 747 -20.84 22.91 9.44
CA LEU A 747 -22.24 22.60 9.10
C LEU A 747 -22.49 21.10 9.26
#